data_AF-A0A8C1R6R9-F1
#
_entry.id   AF-A0A8C1R6R9-F1
#
_cell.length_a   1.000
_cell.length_b   1.000
_cell.length_c   1.000
_cell.angle_alpha   90.00
_cell.angle_beta   90.00
_cell.angle_gamma   90.00
#
_symmetry.space_group_name_H-M   'P 1'
#
loop_
_entity.id
_entity.type
_entity.pdbx_description
1 polymer ?
#
loop_
_entity_poly.entity_id
_entity_poly.type
_entity_poly.pdbx_seq_one_letter_code
_entity_poly.pdbx_strand_id
1 'polypeptide(L)'
;MLLAVCSRRPLLDAHLIRLSVRGLFSESGVWERDYKAETRRQVEQWWHGRIQEQWQRDAADQSSRKKFYVLSMFPYPSGRLHMGHVRVYTISDTIGHFQRMRGHQVLNPMGWDAFGLPAENAAIERGLDPEDWTKSNIESMRKQLDSLGLCFNWDREVTTCLPDYYKWTQYLFNKLFEAGLAYQKEALVNWDPVDQTVLADEQVDESGRSWRSGAPVEQKLLKQWFIKTTNYAKPLLDALADLPEWYGVKSMQANWIGDCSGCFFNHIMKVDGRDSGEVLAAYTCSPEAVFGAAYVSVLPSHRLLHGSSALKTALLRALRHGRDSLTDVTALNVFTGREVPVVISSKNEFDGHLDTVIGIPESSEEDAELAQSLGLSWISVLKTEEDGTQTLINSDEFTGQSRAEAFNSVTQKARERNAGGYLTSTKLRDWLISRQRYWGTPIPIVHCGACGPVPVPVEELPVMLPKVPSLSGKGASPLKTARDWLRCQCPRCKGPAERETDTMDTFVDSSWYYFRYTDPQNTLRPFERSRADHWMPVDVYIGGKEHAVMHLYYARFLSHFCRDQGMVSHREPFRKLLVQGLIKGQTFRVPETGQYLKKEDIDFSGPEPIQRDTGGRLQVTWEKMSKSKHNGLDPQEVLQQYGLDTMRLYLLYAAPPEQDILWDVKTDAIPGVLRWQARLWGLVTKLRAAREGPETPNPSVLNKRERSEARKIWENKNYAITQKTLIMIYIGTFEWPSVEKDSI
;
A
#
# COMPACT_ATOMS: atom_id res chain seq x y z
N MET A 1 -19.62 -54.32 -10.12
CA MET A 1 -19.21 -55.02 -11.35
C MET A 1 -19.83 -54.31 -12.54
N LEU A 2 -19.06 -53.50 -13.29
CA LEU A 2 -19.18 -53.15 -14.73
C LEU A 2 -18.24 -51.98 -15.09
N LEU A 3 -17.02 -52.33 -15.48
CA LEU A 3 -16.27 -51.75 -16.62
C LEU A 3 -17.00 -52.23 -17.90
N ALA A 4 -17.08 -51.59 -19.07
CA ALA A 4 -16.48 -50.41 -19.68
C ALA A 4 -17.21 -50.13 -21.03
N VAL A 5 -16.65 -49.19 -21.81
CA VAL A 5 -16.62 -49.14 -23.29
C VAL A 5 -17.58 -48.16 -23.99
N CYS A 6 -16.95 -47.47 -24.94
CA CYS A 6 -17.42 -46.44 -25.84
C CYS A 6 -18.54 -46.89 -26.82
N SER A 7 -19.31 -45.88 -27.23
CA SER A 7 -19.98 -45.70 -28.54
C SER A 7 -21.51 -45.88 -28.64
N ARG A 8 -22.10 -44.82 -29.25
CA ARG A 8 -23.41 -44.66 -29.91
C ARG A 8 -24.66 -44.40 -29.05
N ARG A 9 -25.08 -43.12 -29.09
CA ARG A 9 -26.42 -42.54 -28.84
C ARG A 9 -27.51 -43.24 -29.68
N PRO A 10 -28.81 -43.23 -29.29
CA PRO A 10 -29.57 -41.98 -29.12
C PRO A 10 -30.60 -41.89 -27.95
N LEU A 11 -30.80 -40.63 -27.54
CA LEU A 11 -32.01 -39.96 -27.04
C LEU A 11 -32.93 -40.72 -26.06
N LEU A 12 -32.96 -40.26 -24.79
CA LEU A 12 -34.18 -39.86 -24.08
C LEU A 12 -33.84 -39.16 -22.74
N ASP A 13 -34.41 -37.96 -22.61
CA ASP A 13 -34.65 -37.07 -21.48
C ASP A 13 -33.58 -36.54 -20.51
N ALA A 14 -33.66 -35.21 -20.38
CA ALA A 14 -32.67 -34.30 -19.85
C ALA A 14 -32.97 -33.90 -18.39
N HIS A 15 -32.52 -34.73 -17.45
CA HIS A 15 -32.11 -34.26 -16.13
C HIS A 15 -30.77 -34.91 -15.78
N LEU A 16 -29.73 -34.50 -16.53
CA LEU A 16 -28.34 -34.82 -16.20
C LEU A 16 -27.95 -34.08 -14.93
N ILE A 17 -28.13 -34.75 -13.78
CA ILE A 17 -27.17 -34.64 -12.68
C ILE A 17 -25.81 -34.87 -13.35
N ARG A 18 -24.99 -33.82 -13.51
CA ARG A 18 -23.60 -33.97 -13.97
C ARG A 18 -22.92 -34.89 -12.97
N LEU A 19 -22.83 -36.17 -13.29
CA LEU A 19 -21.96 -37.11 -12.61
C LEU A 19 -20.54 -36.54 -12.75
N SER A 20 -20.07 -35.89 -11.70
CA SER A 20 -18.67 -35.54 -11.53
C SER A 20 -17.89 -36.86 -11.54
N VAL A 21 -17.36 -37.23 -12.71
CA VAL A 21 -16.42 -38.34 -12.80
C VAL A 21 -15.15 -37.85 -12.11
N ARG A 22 -14.92 -38.33 -10.88
CA ARG A 22 -13.64 -38.13 -10.17
C ARG A 22 -12.59 -38.98 -10.89
N GLY A 23 -11.87 -38.39 -11.83
CA GLY A 23 -10.78 -39.03 -12.56
C GLY A 23 -9.44 -38.86 -11.85
N LEU A 24 -8.60 -39.89 -11.89
CA LEU A 24 -7.18 -39.80 -11.54
C LEU A 24 -6.39 -39.71 -12.85
N PHE A 25 -5.36 -38.86 -12.92
CA PHE A 25 -4.49 -38.83 -14.09
C PHE A 25 -3.62 -40.09 -14.15
N SER A 26 -3.56 -40.70 -15.34
CA SER A 26 -2.47 -41.56 -15.79
C SER A 26 -2.43 -41.49 -17.32
N GLU A 27 -1.26 -41.22 -17.88
CA GLU A 27 -1.06 -41.20 -19.33
C GLU A 27 -1.16 -42.61 -19.94
N SER A 28 -0.68 -43.62 -19.22
CA SER A 28 -0.60 -45.02 -19.68
C SER A 28 -1.73 -45.92 -19.18
N GLY A 29 -2.58 -45.42 -18.26
CA GLY A 29 -3.48 -46.27 -17.48
C GLY A 29 -2.75 -47.16 -16.46
N VAL A 30 -1.44 -46.97 -16.28
CA VAL A 30 -0.63 -47.60 -15.23
C VAL A 30 -0.24 -46.53 -14.22
N TRP A 31 -0.46 -46.82 -12.95
CA TRP A 31 -0.10 -45.94 -11.86
C TRP A 31 1.08 -46.55 -11.13
N GLU A 32 2.27 -46.03 -11.40
CA GLU A 32 3.48 -46.44 -10.70
C GLU A 32 3.32 -46.23 -9.19
N ARG A 33 3.94 -47.10 -8.39
CA ARG A 33 3.92 -46.96 -6.94
C ARG A 33 4.71 -45.74 -6.46
N ASP A 34 5.75 -45.36 -7.21
CA ASP A 34 6.67 -44.29 -6.84
C ASP A 34 6.21 -42.95 -7.44
N TYR A 35 6.03 -41.95 -6.58
CA TYR A 35 5.68 -40.60 -7.01
C TYR A 35 6.95 -39.78 -7.27
N LYS A 36 7.62 -40.07 -8.39
CA LYS A 36 8.88 -39.43 -8.79
C LYS A 36 8.64 -38.02 -9.33
N ALA A 37 9.72 -37.24 -9.45
CA ALA A 37 9.64 -35.86 -9.99
C ALA A 37 9.06 -35.82 -11.41
N GLU A 38 9.37 -36.80 -12.25
CA GLU A 38 8.81 -36.89 -13.60
C GLU A 38 7.29 -37.13 -13.58
N THR A 39 6.83 -38.09 -12.77
CA THR A 39 5.40 -38.35 -12.59
C THR A 39 4.65 -37.13 -12.06
N ARG A 40 5.26 -36.39 -11.10
CA ARG A 40 4.71 -35.11 -10.61
C ARG A 40 4.52 -34.13 -11.75
N ARG A 41 5.56 -33.89 -12.55
CA ARG A 41 5.51 -32.94 -13.68
C ARG A 41 4.44 -33.33 -14.70
N GLN A 42 4.30 -34.62 -15.02
CA GLN A 42 3.24 -35.10 -15.93
C GLN A 42 1.83 -34.86 -15.36
N VAL A 43 1.61 -35.13 -14.06
CA VAL A 43 0.34 -34.85 -13.37
C VAL A 43 0.04 -33.35 -13.42
N GLU A 44 1.01 -32.52 -13.05
CA GLU A 44 0.89 -31.06 -13.02
C GLU A 44 0.56 -30.51 -14.41
N GLN A 45 1.30 -30.94 -15.45
CA GLN A 45 1.06 -30.53 -16.84
C GLN A 45 -0.34 -30.95 -17.33
N TRP A 46 -0.81 -32.15 -16.95
CA TRP A 46 -2.14 -32.60 -17.33
C TRP A 46 -3.25 -31.79 -16.67
N TRP A 47 -3.11 -31.43 -15.39
CA TRP A 47 -4.13 -30.68 -14.68
C TRP A 47 -4.10 -29.17 -14.97
N HIS A 48 -2.92 -28.61 -15.28
CA HIS A 48 -2.71 -27.17 -15.40
C HIS A 48 -3.75 -26.48 -16.30
N GLY A 49 -3.85 -26.86 -17.58
CA GLY A 49 -4.81 -26.25 -18.51
C GLY A 49 -6.27 -26.49 -18.09
N ARG A 50 -6.58 -27.68 -17.54
CA ARG A 50 -7.95 -28.02 -17.09
C ARG A 50 -8.40 -27.18 -15.90
N ILE A 51 -7.50 -26.94 -14.94
CA ILE A 51 -7.76 -26.11 -13.78
C ILE A 51 -7.93 -24.65 -14.20
N GLN A 52 -7.06 -24.14 -15.08
CA GLN A 52 -7.17 -22.78 -15.60
C GLN A 52 -8.46 -22.54 -16.39
N GLU A 53 -8.81 -23.44 -17.31
CA GLU A 53 -10.06 -23.35 -18.08
C GLU A 53 -11.29 -23.42 -17.18
N GLN A 54 -11.28 -24.30 -16.18
CA GLN A 54 -12.35 -24.33 -15.19
C GLN A 54 -12.36 -23.01 -14.42
N TRP A 55 -11.19 -22.49 -14.03
CA TRP A 55 -11.05 -21.24 -13.30
C TRP A 55 -11.74 -20.08 -14.01
N GLN A 56 -11.40 -19.88 -15.29
CA GLN A 56 -11.95 -18.85 -16.17
C GLN A 56 -13.47 -18.99 -16.37
N ARG A 57 -13.95 -20.22 -16.57
CA ARG A 57 -15.39 -20.48 -16.76
C ARG A 57 -16.23 -20.04 -15.56
N ASP A 58 -15.82 -20.39 -14.34
CA ASP A 58 -16.62 -20.00 -13.17
C ASP A 58 -16.40 -18.51 -12.79
N ALA A 59 -15.30 -17.88 -13.24
CA ALA A 59 -15.12 -16.44 -13.08
C ALA A 59 -16.08 -15.62 -13.96
N ALA A 60 -16.42 -16.14 -15.14
CA ALA A 60 -17.40 -15.55 -16.05
C ALA A 60 -18.86 -15.76 -15.62
N ASP A 61 -19.10 -16.62 -14.62
CA ASP A 61 -20.43 -16.91 -14.10
C ASP A 61 -21.00 -15.71 -13.32
N GLN A 62 -22.06 -15.10 -13.85
CA GLN A 62 -22.78 -13.96 -13.25
C GLN A 62 -23.90 -14.40 -12.29
N SER A 63 -23.78 -15.59 -11.71
CA SER A 63 -24.72 -16.08 -10.69
C SER A 63 -24.87 -15.15 -9.48
N SER A 64 -26.01 -15.23 -8.78
CA SER A 64 -26.31 -14.52 -7.52
C SER A 64 -25.52 -15.06 -6.31
N ARG A 65 -24.32 -15.62 -6.53
CA ARG A 65 -23.48 -16.19 -5.48
C ARG A 65 -22.91 -15.09 -4.60
N LYS A 66 -22.62 -15.42 -3.35
CA LYS A 66 -21.95 -14.50 -2.43
C LYS A 66 -20.54 -14.22 -2.93
N LYS A 67 -20.21 -12.96 -3.16
CA LYS A 67 -18.87 -12.52 -3.58
C LYS A 67 -17.80 -12.84 -2.54
N PHE A 68 -16.56 -13.02 -3.00
CA PHE A 68 -15.36 -13.05 -2.17
C PHE A 68 -14.18 -12.43 -2.94
N TYR A 69 -13.67 -11.31 -2.47
CA TYR A 69 -12.55 -10.60 -3.07
C TYR A 69 -11.27 -10.86 -2.27
N VAL A 70 -10.40 -11.72 -2.79
CA VAL A 70 -9.03 -11.93 -2.28
C VAL A 70 -8.05 -11.13 -3.14
N LEU A 71 -7.14 -10.40 -2.51
CA LEU A 71 -6.21 -9.55 -3.25
C LEU A 71 -4.83 -9.62 -2.62
N SER A 72 -3.83 -9.94 -3.42
CA SER A 72 -2.43 -9.75 -3.08
C SER A 72 -1.94 -8.39 -3.57
N MET A 73 -0.99 -7.80 -2.84
CA MET A 73 -0.19 -6.69 -3.38
C MET A 73 0.42 -7.09 -4.72
N PHE A 74 0.06 -6.37 -5.78
CA PHE A 74 0.62 -6.57 -7.11
C PHE A 74 2.13 -6.24 -7.16
N PRO A 75 2.92 -6.88 -8.02
CA PRO A 75 4.36 -6.70 -8.03
C PRO A 75 4.81 -5.47 -8.83
N TYR A 76 5.98 -4.93 -8.45
CA TYR A 76 6.77 -4.06 -9.31
C TYR A 76 7.45 -4.89 -10.42
N PRO A 77 7.30 -4.55 -11.72
CA PRO A 77 7.94 -5.24 -12.83
C PRO A 77 9.39 -4.81 -13.03
N SER A 78 10.20 -4.94 -11.97
CA SER A 78 11.62 -4.55 -11.94
C SER A 78 12.59 -5.68 -12.32
N GLY A 79 12.08 -6.83 -12.75
CA GLY A 79 12.84 -7.96 -13.28
C GLY A 79 12.10 -9.28 -13.08
N ARG A 80 12.70 -10.27 -12.40
CA ARG A 80 12.11 -11.60 -12.18
C ARG A 80 11.47 -11.76 -10.80
N LEU A 81 10.49 -12.67 -10.69
CA LEU A 81 9.94 -13.11 -9.41
C LEU A 81 11.00 -13.83 -8.55
N HIS A 82 10.77 -13.81 -7.24
CA HIS A 82 11.55 -14.54 -6.23
C HIS A 82 10.61 -15.26 -5.27
N MET A 83 11.10 -16.15 -4.42
CA MET A 83 10.26 -16.98 -3.53
C MET A 83 9.33 -16.18 -2.61
N GLY A 84 9.72 -14.97 -2.18
CA GLY A 84 8.80 -14.06 -1.47
C GLY A 84 7.51 -13.73 -2.24
N HIS A 85 7.59 -13.48 -3.55
CA HIS A 85 6.41 -13.27 -4.40
C HIS A 85 5.56 -14.54 -4.48
N VAL A 86 6.21 -15.68 -4.70
CA VAL A 86 5.52 -16.99 -4.83
C VAL A 86 4.75 -17.32 -3.55
N ARG A 87 5.31 -17.01 -2.37
CA ARG A 87 4.62 -17.20 -1.09
C ARG A 87 3.30 -16.44 -1.04
N VAL A 88 3.33 -15.14 -1.29
CA VAL A 88 2.15 -14.25 -1.25
C VAL A 88 1.07 -14.74 -2.21
N TYR A 89 1.47 -15.03 -3.44
CA TYR A 89 0.54 -15.43 -4.49
C TYR A 89 -0.03 -16.84 -4.27
N THR A 90 0.78 -17.77 -3.76
CA THR A 90 0.31 -19.12 -3.38
C THR A 90 -0.73 -19.05 -2.26
N ILE A 91 -0.55 -18.15 -1.28
CA ILE A 91 -1.54 -17.94 -0.20
C ILE A 91 -2.85 -17.42 -0.78
N SER A 92 -2.80 -16.40 -1.65
CA SER A 92 -4.01 -15.84 -2.29
C SER A 92 -4.78 -16.87 -3.11
N ASP A 93 -4.05 -17.66 -3.90
CA ASP A 93 -4.62 -18.69 -4.76
C ASP A 93 -5.28 -19.80 -3.93
N THR A 94 -4.63 -20.19 -2.83
CA THR A 94 -5.17 -21.19 -1.89
C THR A 94 -6.48 -20.72 -1.25
N ILE A 95 -6.54 -19.45 -0.81
CA ILE A 95 -7.76 -18.84 -0.25
C ILE A 95 -8.84 -18.75 -1.34
N GLY A 96 -8.48 -18.34 -2.55
CA GLY A 96 -9.39 -18.26 -3.69
C GLY A 96 -10.02 -19.60 -4.02
N HIS A 97 -9.23 -20.66 -4.16
CA HIS A 97 -9.72 -22.01 -4.37
C HIS A 97 -10.63 -22.49 -3.25
N PHE A 98 -10.24 -22.27 -1.98
CA PHE A 98 -11.05 -22.64 -0.83
C PHE A 98 -12.43 -21.98 -0.85
N GLN A 99 -12.51 -20.66 -1.07
CA GLN A 99 -13.79 -19.95 -1.06
C GLN A 99 -14.66 -20.32 -2.26
N ARG A 100 -14.03 -20.56 -3.41
CA ARG A 100 -14.74 -21.07 -4.58
C ARG A 100 -15.36 -22.44 -4.33
N MET A 101 -14.63 -23.36 -3.67
CA MET A 101 -15.16 -24.66 -3.26
C MET A 101 -16.31 -24.56 -2.25
N ARG A 102 -16.41 -23.44 -1.51
CA ARG A 102 -17.55 -23.11 -0.64
C ARG A 102 -18.73 -22.46 -1.39
N GLY A 103 -18.63 -22.28 -2.71
CA GLY A 103 -19.69 -21.72 -3.55
C GLY A 103 -19.67 -20.19 -3.67
N HIS A 104 -18.57 -19.53 -3.29
CA HIS A 104 -18.42 -18.09 -3.50
C HIS A 104 -18.07 -17.74 -4.96
N GLN A 105 -18.47 -16.54 -5.39
CA GLN A 105 -17.94 -15.92 -6.60
C GLN A 105 -16.63 -15.22 -6.23
N VAL A 106 -15.50 -15.75 -6.68
CA VAL A 106 -14.18 -15.29 -6.26
C VAL A 106 -13.59 -14.32 -7.27
N LEU A 107 -13.16 -13.16 -6.78
CA LEU A 107 -12.28 -12.23 -7.50
C LEU A 107 -10.87 -12.34 -6.88
N ASN A 108 -9.92 -12.82 -7.68
CA ASN A 108 -8.49 -12.90 -7.39
C ASN A 108 -7.71 -12.28 -8.57
N PRO A 109 -7.63 -10.94 -8.66
CA PRO A 109 -7.02 -10.27 -9.80
C PRO A 109 -5.51 -10.13 -9.62
N MET A 110 -4.82 -9.82 -10.71
CA MET A 110 -3.41 -9.49 -10.72
C MET A 110 -3.14 -8.39 -11.75
N GLY A 111 -2.04 -7.67 -11.58
CA GLY A 111 -1.63 -6.57 -12.44
C GLY A 111 -0.20 -6.16 -12.11
N TRP A 112 0.20 -4.96 -12.53
CA TRP A 112 1.59 -4.53 -12.46
C TRP A 112 1.71 -3.08 -11.99
N ASP A 113 2.46 -2.87 -10.90
CA ASP A 113 2.81 -1.52 -10.44
C ASP A 113 4.03 -1.02 -11.22
N ALA A 114 3.75 -0.50 -12.40
CA ALA A 114 4.70 -0.39 -13.50
C ALA A 114 5.36 0.99 -13.65
N PHE A 115 4.85 2.02 -12.97
CA PHE A 115 5.50 3.33 -12.89
C PHE A 115 6.49 3.44 -11.73
N GLY A 116 7.19 4.57 -11.69
CA GLY A 116 8.03 4.97 -10.58
C GLY A 116 9.50 4.58 -10.73
N LEU A 117 10.25 5.02 -9.73
CA LEU A 117 11.69 4.89 -9.67
C LEU A 117 12.24 3.45 -9.85
N PRO A 118 11.60 2.36 -9.36
CA PRO A 118 12.20 1.02 -9.49
C PRO A 118 12.39 0.57 -10.94
N ALA A 119 11.39 0.79 -11.79
CA ALA A 119 11.45 0.44 -13.20
C ALA A 119 12.41 1.36 -13.96
N GLU A 120 12.38 2.67 -13.66
CA GLU A 120 13.21 3.67 -14.31
C GLU A 120 14.71 3.47 -14.03
N ASN A 121 15.11 3.32 -12.76
CA ASN A 121 16.52 3.11 -12.40
C ASN A 121 17.07 1.84 -13.06
N ALA A 122 16.29 0.75 -13.03
CA ALA A 122 16.71 -0.52 -13.62
C ALA A 122 16.89 -0.42 -15.15
N ALA A 123 16.06 0.37 -15.83
CA ALA A 123 16.18 0.64 -17.25
C ALA A 123 17.41 1.50 -17.56
N ILE A 124 17.63 2.58 -16.80
CA ILE A 124 18.78 3.49 -16.94
C ILE A 124 20.11 2.75 -16.75
N GLU A 125 20.23 1.92 -15.72
CA GLU A 125 21.42 1.08 -15.46
C GLU A 125 21.81 0.20 -16.66
N ARG A 126 20.83 -0.16 -17.50
CA ARG A 126 20.98 -1.06 -18.65
C ARG A 126 21.00 -0.32 -19.99
N GLY A 127 20.85 1.00 -19.98
CA GLY A 127 20.74 1.81 -21.19
C GLY A 127 19.50 1.50 -22.02
N LEU A 128 18.39 1.10 -21.38
CA LEU A 128 17.13 0.74 -22.04
C LEU A 128 16.05 1.83 -21.80
N ASP A 129 15.07 1.90 -22.70
CA ASP A 129 13.86 2.71 -22.48
C ASP A 129 13.01 2.08 -21.34
N PRO A 130 12.55 2.87 -20.35
CA PRO A 130 11.76 2.35 -19.23
C PRO A 130 10.47 1.63 -19.62
N GLU A 131 9.82 2.06 -20.70
CA GLU A 131 8.60 1.42 -21.21
C GLU A 131 8.91 0.03 -21.75
N ASP A 132 9.94 -0.09 -22.58
CA ASP A 132 10.36 -1.36 -23.17
C ASP A 132 10.86 -2.34 -22.10
N TRP A 133 11.67 -1.84 -21.15
CA TRP A 133 12.12 -2.62 -19.99
C TRP A 133 10.94 -3.15 -19.18
N THR A 134 9.98 -2.27 -18.86
CA THR A 134 8.78 -2.61 -18.09
C THR A 134 7.93 -3.65 -18.81
N LYS A 135 7.65 -3.46 -20.10
CA LYS A 135 6.89 -4.41 -20.93
C LYS A 135 7.56 -5.79 -20.96
N SER A 136 8.87 -5.84 -21.18
CA SER A 136 9.60 -7.11 -21.21
C SER A 136 9.57 -7.85 -19.87
N ASN A 137 9.65 -7.12 -18.75
CA ASN A 137 9.55 -7.71 -17.41
C ASN A 137 8.14 -8.21 -17.11
N ILE A 138 7.11 -7.44 -17.48
CA ILE A 138 5.71 -7.86 -17.36
C ILE A 138 5.50 -9.18 -18.11
N GLU A 139 5.92 -9.28 -19.38
CA GLU A 139 5.81 -10.52 -20.15
C GLU A 139 6.54 -11.70 -19.49
N SER A 140 7.76 -11.48 -19.00
CA SER A 140 8.54 -12.50 -18.31
C SER A 140 7.85 -12.96 -17.01
N MET A 141 7.44 -12.01 -16.16
CA MET A 141 6.79 -12.32 -14.89
C MET A 141 5.41 -12.94 -15.09
N ARG A 142 4.66 -12.53 -16.12
CA ARG A 142 3.38 -13.11 -16.50
C ARG A 142 3.52 -14.59 -16.86
N LYS A 143 4.56 -14.95 -17.61
CA LYS A 143 4.94 -16.34 -17.92
C LYS A 143 5.38 -17.11 -16.67
N GLN A 144 6.13 -16.47 -15.76
CA GLN A 144 6.49 -17.10 -14.48
C GLN A 144 5.25 -17.41 -13.63
N LEU A 145 4.32 -16.45 -13.45
CA LEU A 145 3.07 -16.67 -12.71
C LEU A 145 2.22 -17.77 -13.33
N ASP A 146 2.17 -17.84 -14.65
CA ASP A 146 1.49 -18.91 -15.38
C ASP A 146 2.14 -20.28 -15.10
N SER A 147 3.46 -20.38 -15.19
CA SER A 147 4.19 -21.62 -14.86
C SER A 147 4.04 -22.08 -13.40
N LEU A 148 3.67 -21.16 -12.50
CA LEU A 148 3.36 -21.45 -11.10
C LEU A 148 1.92 -21.97 -10.89
N GLY A 149 1.15 -22.16 -11.97
CA GLY A 149 -0.23 -22.66 -11.92
C GLY A 149 -1.15 -21.83 -11.02
N LEU A 150 -0.84 -20.54 -10.85
CA LEU A 150 -1.62 -19.61 -10.05
C LEU A 150 -2.81 -19.12 -10.89
N CYS A 151 -4.00 -19.16 -10.31
CA CYS A 151 -5.25 -18.83 -10.96
C CYS A 151 -5.68 -17.40 -10.61
N PHE A 152 -5.42 -16.48 -11.53
CA PHE A 152 -5.88 -15.09 -11.45
C PHE A 152 -6.95 -14.77 -12.49
N ASN A 153 -7.75 -13.74 -12.20
CA ASN A 153 -8.68 -13.11 -13.13
C ASN A 153 -7.91 -12.22 -14.11
N TRP A 154 -7.22 -12.84 -15.07
CA TRP A 154 -6.42 -12.13 -16.08
C TRP A 154 -7.25 -11.29 -17.05
N ASP A 155 -8.56 -11.54 -17.15
CA ASP A 155 -9.52 -10.64 -17.79
C ASP A 155 -9.60 -9.25 -17.11
N ARG A 156 -9.00 -9.10 -15.92
CA ARG A 156 -8.97 -7.88 -15.13
C ARG A 156 -7.55 -7.34 -14.93
N GLU A 157 -6.60 -7.79 -15.73
CA GLU A 157 -5.23 -7.31 -15.67
C GLU A 157 -5.15 -5.79 -15.86
N VAL A 158 -4.36 -5.11 -15.01
CA VAL A 158 -4.09 -3.68 -15.12
C VAL A 158 -2.59 -3.43 -15.07
N THR A 159 -2.13 -2.41 -15.78
CA THR A 159 -0.73 -1.99 -15.77
C THR A 159 -0.69 -0.48 -15.53
N THR A 160 -0.10 -0.05 -14.40
CA THR A 160 -0.25 1.35 -13.96
C THR A 160 0.40 2.36 -14.90
N CYS A 161 1.42 1.94 -15.67
CA CYS A 161 2.10 2.80 -16.64
C CYS A 161 1.37 2.96 -17.98
N LEU A 162 0.23 2.28 -18.19
CA LEU A 162 -0.53 2.41 -19.43
C LEU A 162 -1.54 3.57 -19.38
N PRO A 163 -1.76 4.28 -20.50
CA PRO A 163 -2.64 5.45 -20.53
C PRO A 163 -4.09 5.17 -20.11
N ASP A 164 -4.59 3.97 -20.36
CA ASP A 164 -5.93 3.53 -19.97
C ASP A 164 -6.09 3.34 -18.46
N TYR A 165 -4.97 3.24 -17.72
CA TYR A 165 -4.93 3.29 -16.26
C TYR A 165 -4.68 4.71 -15.75
N TYR A 166 -3.53 5.32 -16.09
CA TYR A 166 -3.10 6.56 -15.44
C TYR A 166 -3.94 7.78 -15.84
N LYS A 167 -4.73 7.72 -16.92
CA LYS A 167 -5.81 8.69 -17.19
C LYS A 167 -6.69 8.87 -15.96
N TRP A 168 -7.00 7.77 -15.26
CA TRP A 168 -7.86 7.78 -14.09
C TRP A 168 -7.13 8.21 -12.83
N THR A 169 -5.83 7.97 -12.72
CA THR A 169 -4.99 8.62 -11.70
C THR A 169 -5.02 10.14 -11.86
N GLN A 170 -4.87 10.65 -13.09
CA GLN A 170 -4.98 12.09 -13.41
C GLN A 170 -6.38 12.64 -13.08
N TYR A 171 -7.43 11.89 -13.41
CA TYR A 171 -8.81 12.24 -13.04
C TYR A 171 -9.00 12.36 -11.53
N LEU A 172 -8.49 11.39 -10.74
CA LEU A 172 -8.56 11.43 -9.28
C LEU A 172 -7.77 12.59 -8.69
N PHE A 173 -6.61 12.93 -9.27
CA PHE A 173 -5.88 14.13 -8.91
C PHE A 173 -6.68 15.41 -9.17
N ASN A 174 -7.33 15.53 -10.34
CA ASN A 174 -8.22 16.66 -10.61
C ASN A 174 -9.34 16.76 -9.57
N LYS A 175 -9.95 15.64 -9.16
CA LYS A 175 -10.97 15.62 -8.09
C LYS A 175 -10.41 16.09 -6.75
N LEU A 176 -9.19 15.68 -6.39
CA LEU A 176 -8.49 16.16 -5.19
C LEU A 176 -8.18 17.66 -5.28
N PHE A 177 -7.79 18.15 -6.45
CA PHE A 177 -7.51 19.57 -6.69
C PHE A 177 -8.78 20.42 -6.59
N GLU A 178 -9.88 19.98 -7.23
CA GLU A 178 -11.21 20.60 -7.14
C GLU A 178 -11.71 20.65 -5.68
N ALA A 179 -11.42 19.62 -4.88
CA ALA A 179 -11.75 19.57 -3.45
C ALA A 179 -10.79 20.38 -2.55
N GLY A 180 -9.79 21.07 -3.11
CA GLY A 180 -8.80 21.84 -2.35
C GLY A 180 -7.81 21.01 -1.52
N LEU A 181 -7.73 19.70 -1.81
CA LEU A 181 -6.85 18.73 -1.16
C LEU A 181 -5.50 18.60 -1.87
N ALA A 182 -5.46 18.71 -3.20
CA ALA A 182 -4.19 18.79 -3.93
C ALA A 182 -3.75 20.25 -4.10
N TYR A 183 -2.53 20.57 -3.71
CA TYR A 183 -2.02 21.94 -3.74
C TYR A 183 -0.50 21.99 -3.94
N GLN A 184 0.02 23.15 -4.35
CA GLN A 184 1.45 23.36 -4.56
C GLN A 184 1.98 24.40 -3.57
N LYS A 185 3.11 24.10 -2.90
CA LYS A 185 3.83 25.05 -2.04
C LYS A 185 5.34 24.87 -2.14
N GLU A 186 6.09 25.89 -1.78
CA GLU A 186 7.51 25.73 -1.44
C GLU A 186 7.62 25.05 -0.08
N ALA A 187 8.48 24.05 0.02
CA ALA A 187 8.76 23.35 1.26
C ALA A 187 10.24 22.92 1.28
N LEU A 188 10.79 22.79 2.50
CA LEU A 188 12.00 22.01 2.69
C LEU A 188 11.62 20.54 2.50
N VAL A 189 12.29 19.89 1.56
CA VAL A 189 11.98 18.53 1.15
C VAL A 189 13.21 17.65 1.26
N ASN A 190 12.94 16.39 1.60
CA ASN A 190 13.93 15.33 1.63
C ASN A 190 14.44 15.08 0.21
N TRP A 191 15.73 15.24 0.00
CA TRP A 191 16.39 15.06 -1.28
C TRP A 191 17.37 13.90 -1.22
N ASP A 192 17.23 12.93 -2.11
CA ASP A 192 18.23 11.88 -2.32
C ASP A 192 19.33 12.40 -3.27
N PRO A 193 20.59 12.57 -2.81
CA PRO A 193 21.66 13.07 -3.67
C PRO A 193 22.12 12.06 -4.73
N VAL A 194 21.86 10.77 -4.54
CA VAL A 194 22.22 9.68 -5.46
C VAL A 194 21.14 9.51 -6.53
N ASP A 195 19.88 9.33 -6.12
CA ASP A 195 18.74 9.18 -7.04
C ASP A 195 18.27 10.53 -7.63
N GLN A 196 18.79 11.65 -7.11
CA GLN A 196 18.49 13.02 -7.53
C GLN A 196 16.99 13.30 -7.65
N THR A 197 16.25 12.97 -6.60
CA THR A 197 14.80 13.14 -6.52
C THR A 197 14.38 13.49 -5.10
N VAL A 198 13.23 14.14 -5.00
CA VAL A 198 12.53 14.30 -3.73
C VAL A 198 11.98 12.96 -3.23
N LEU A 199 12.05 12.77 -1.92
CA LEU A 199 11.46 11.66 -1.17
C LEU A 199 10.33 12.19 -0.29
N ALA A 200 9.27 11.41 -0.12
CA ALA A 200 8.30 11.64 0.96
C ALA A 200 8.94 11.30 2.33
N ASP A 201 8.38 11.78 3.43
CA ASP A 201 8.89 11.47 4.78
C ASP A 201 8.89 9.96 5.05
N GLU A 202 7.90 9.25 4.51
CA GLU A 202 7.76 7.79 4.59
C GLU A 202 8.85 7.02 3.82
N GLN A 203 9.55 7.70 2.90
CA GLN A 203 10.63 7.14 2.08
C GLN A 203 12.02 7.40 2.70
N VAL A 204 12.08 8.01 3.89
CA VAL A 204 13.28 8.20 4.69
C VAL A 204 13.22 7.26 5.89
N ASP A 205 14.27 6.48 6.09
CA ASP A 205 14.34 5.56 7.23
C ASP A 205 14.66 6.28 8.55
N GLU A 206 14.60 5.55 9.65
CA GLU A 206 14.87 6.06 11.02
C GLU A 206 16.29 6.64 11.18
N SER A 207 17.23 6.30 10.29
CA SER A 207 18.60 6.82 10.29
C SER A 207 18.78 8.06 9.40
N GLY A 208 17.69 8.61 8.85
CA GLY A 208 17.72 9.76 7.96
C GLY A 208 18.25 9.44 6.56
N ARG A 209 18.14 8.17 6.12
CA ARG A 209 18.66 7.71 4.83
C ARG A 209 17.53 7.35 3.88
N SER A 210 17.81 7.47 2.59
CA SER A 210 16.90 7.02 1.54
C SER A 210 16.63 5.53 1.67
N TRP A 211 15.34 5.14 1.65
CA TRP A 211 14.90 3.74 1.71
C TRP A 211 15.51 2.83 0.64
N ARG A 212 16.06 3.42 -0.42
CA ARG A 212 16.59 2.71 -1.58
C ARG A 212 18.08 2.87 -1.75
N SER A 213 18.55 4.11 -1.95
CA SER A 213 19.97 4.35 -2.22
C SER A 213 20.84 4.16 -0.98
N GLY A 214 20.23 4.25 0.22
CA GLY A 214 20.93 4.23 1.50
C GLY A 214 21.78 5.48 1.75
N ALA A 215 21.69 6.49 0.86
CA ALA A 215 22.39 7.75 1.01
C ALA A 215 21.78 8.61 2.12
N PRO A 216 22.57 9.39 2.87
CA PRO A 216 22.05 10.42 3.76
C PRO A 216 21.20 11.42 2.98
N VAL A 217 20.00 11.69 3.48
CA VAL A 217 19.06 12.63 2.86
C VAL A 217 19.50 14.07 3.13
N GLU A 218 19.46 14.90 2.08
CA GLU A 218 19.70 16.34 2.17
C GLU A 218 18.36 17.10 2.27
N GLN A 219 18.36 18.30 2.86
CA GLN A 219 17.21 19.20 2.80
C GLN A 219 17.38 20.19 1.65
N LYS A 220 16.38 20.28 0.76
CA LYS A 220 16.34 21.29 -0.31
C LYS A 220 15.03 22.04 -0.30
N LEU A 221 15.08 23.34 -0.54
CA LEU A 221 13.88 24.15 -0.70
C LEU A 221 13.37 24.04 -2.15
N LEU A 222 12.22 23.40 -2.34
CA LEU A 222 11.63 23.19 -3.67
C LEU A 222 10.12 23.46 -3.64
N LYS A 223 9.60 23.96 -4.76
CA LYS A 223 8.16 24.08 -5.00
C LYS A 223 7.61 22.73 -5.44
N GLN A 224 6.74 22.10 -4.65
CA GLN A 224 6.28 20.73 -4.83
C GLN A 224 4.76 20.61 -4.64
N TRP A 225 4.19 19.50 -5.14
CA TRP A 225 2.78 19.15 -5.01
C TRP A 225 2.56 18.23 -3.81
N PHE A 226 1.51 18.57 -3.05
CA PHE A 226 1.10 17.86 -1.84
C PHE A 226 -0.38 17.50 -1.90
N ILE A 227 -0.74 16.41 -1.23
CA ILE A 227 -2.14 16.04 -0.94
C ILE A 227 -2.37 16.20 0.57
N LYS A 228 -3.43 16.92 0.94
CA LYS A 228 -3.85 17.17 2.33
C LYS A 228 -4.47 15.94 3.01
N THR A 229 -3.67 14.90 3.18
CA THR A 229 -4.06 13.70 3.93
C THR A 229 -4.33 14.02 5.41
N THR A 230 -3.72 15.08 5.94
CA THR A 230 -3.98 15.61 7.29
C THR A 230 -5.45 16.00 7.51
N ASN A 231 -6.16 16.45 6.48
CA ASN A 231 -7.61 16.73 6.58
C ASN A 231 -8.44 15.47 6.91
N TYR A 232 -7.89 14.29 6.65
CA TYR A 232 -8.50 12.98 6.91
C TYR A 232 -7.89 12.27 8.12
N ALA A 233 -6.96 12.90 8.85
CA ALA A 233 -6.23 12.28 9.95
C ALA A 233 -7.15 11.67 11.01
N LYS A 234 -8.04 12.48 11.61
CA LYS A 234 -9.01 12.00 12.60
C LYS A 234 -9.97 10.93 12.06
N PRO A 235 -10.62 11.11 10.89
CA PRO A 235 -11.39 10.04 10.24
C PRO A 235 -10.62 8.72 10.08
N LEU A 236 -9.37 8.78 9.62
CA LEU A 236 -8.52 7.60 9.41
C LEU A 236 -8.10 6.96 10.73
N LEU A 237 -7.84 7.75 11.78
CA LEU A 237 -7.52 7.25 13.11
C LEU A 237 -8.72 6.52 13.71
N ASP A 238 -9.89 7.14 13.70
CA ASP A 238 -11.11 6.58 14.30
C ASP A 238 -11.53 5.27 13.64
N ALA A 239 -11.43 5.20 12.30
CA ALA A 239 -11.80 4.01 11.56
C ALA A 239 -10.89 2.79 11.84
N LEU A 240 -9.72 2.97 12.47
CA LEU A 240 -8.91 1.83 12.91
C LEU A 240 -9.60 0.98 13.98
N ALA A 241 -10.50 1.57 14.78
CA ALA A 241 -11.27 0.85 15.79
C ALA A 241 -12.22 -0.18 15.15
N ASP A 242 -12.82 0.19 14.01
CA ASP A 242 -13.83 -0.63 13.31
C ASP A 242 -13.23 -1.76 12.46
N LEU A 243 -11.95 -1.65 12.07
CA LEU A 243 -11.28 -2.69 11.30
C LEU A 243 -11.16 -3.98 12.13
N PRO A 244 -11.33 -5.19 11.57
CA PRO A 244 -11.00 -6.42 12.28
C PRO A 244 -9.46 -6.61 12.39
N GLU A 245 -9.03 -7.80 12.78
CA GLU A 245 -7.63 -8.21 12.98
C GLU A 245 -6.66 -7.74 11.89
N TRP A 246 -5.98 -6.62 12.14
CA TRP A 246 -4.84 -6.07 11.39
C TRP A 246 -3.63 -6.03 12.34
N TYR A 247 -3.15 -7.22 12.73
CA TYR A 247 -2.15 -7.37 13.79
C TYR A 247 -0.89 -6.54 13.53
N GLY A 248 -0.53 -5.70 14.51
CA GLY A 248 0.60 -4.78 14.47
C GLY A 248 0.40 -3.54 13.58
N VAL A 249 -0.37 -3.64 12.49
CA VAL A 249 -0.54 -2.55 11.50
C VAL A 249 -1.39 -1.40 12.04
N LYS A 250 -2.45 -1.70 12.81
CA LYS A 250 -3.25 -0.64 13.44
C LYS A 250 -2.42 0.27 14.33
N SER A 251 -1.61 -0.32 15.21
CA SER A 251 -0.76 0.44 16.15
C SER A 251 0.29 1.27 15.41
N MET A 252 0.90 0.73 14.34
CA MET A 252 1.83 1.49 13.50
C MET A 252 1.15 2.68 12.83
N GLN A 253 -0.06 2.50 12.26
CA GLN A 253 -0.81 3.62 11.68
C GLN A 253 -1.29 4.62 12.73
N ALA A 254 -1.75 4.17 13.90
CA ALA A 254 -2.17 5.07 14.98
C ALA A 254 -0.99 5.93 15.47
N ASN A 255 0.20 5.33 15.65
CA ASN A 255 1.41 6.07 16.01
C ASN A 255 1.86 7.03 14.89
N TRP A 256 1.76 6.61 13.63
CA TRP A 256 2.08 7.43 12.46
C TRP A 256 1.16 8.65 12.34
N ILE A 257 -0.15 8.45 12.49
CA ILE A 257 -1.14 9.52 12.46
C ILE A 257 -0.97 10.44 13.67
N GLY A 258 -0.64 9.89 14.85
CA GLY A 258 -0.52 10.63 16.09
C GLY A 258 -1.87 11.04 16.70
N ASP A 259 -1.82 11.70 17.86
CA ASP A 259 -3.02 12.16 18.55
C ASP A 259 -3.62 13.37 17.83
N CYS A 260 -4.86 13.23 17.37
CA CYS A 260 -5.57 14.25 16.60
C CYS A 260 -6.32 15.24 17.51
N SER A 261 -5.59 15.90 18.41
CA SER A 261 -6.12 16.79 19.44
C SER A 261 -6.19 18.27 19.01
N GLY A 262 -5.63 18.63 17.86
CA GLY A 262 -5.66 20.01 17.36
C GLY A 262 -6.02 20.12 15.89
N CYS A 263 -5.96 21.34 15.36
CA CYS A 263 -6.18 21.59 13.93
C CYS A 263 -5.42 22.83 13.45
N PHE A 264 -5.36 22.97 12.13
CA PHE A 264 -4.85 24.18 11.48
C PHE A 264 -5.99 25.15 11.16
N PHE A 265 -5.71 26.45 11.33
CA PHE A 265 -6.54 27.53 10.78
C PHE A 265 -5.76 28.33 9.74
N ASN A 266 -6.46 28.72 8.67
CA ASN A 266 -5.90 29.53 7.60
C ASN A 266 -5.88 31.01 7.99
N HIS A 267 -4.76 31.67 7.72
CA HIS A 267 -4.55 33.09 7.96
C HIS A 267 -4.14 33.80 6.67
N ILE A 268 -4.83 34.89 6.32
CA ILE A 268 -4.40 35.79 5.24
C ILE A 268 -3.27 36.65 5.79
N MET A 269 -2.13 36.62 5.12
CA MET A 269 -0.93 37.32 5.57
C MET A 269 -0.93 38.74 5.05
N LYS A 270 -0.64 39.71 5.91
CA LYS A 270 -0.55 41.12 5.55
C LYS A 270 0.81 41.71 5.94
N VAL A 271 1.25 42.69 5.17
CA VAL A 271 2.44 43.49 5.46
C VAL A 271 2.08 44.96 5.27
N ASP A 272 2.45 45.81 6.23
CA ASP A 272 2.09 47.24 6.24
C ASP A 272 0.57 47.47 6.07
N GLY A 273 -0.25 46.60 6.67
CA GLY A 273 -1.72 46.65 6.61
C GLY A 273 -2.34 46.24 5.26
N ARG A 274 -1.54 45.76 4.30
CA ARG A 274 -2.00 45.33 2.96
C ARG A 274 -1.92 43.82 2.82
N ASP A 275 -2.88 43.24 2.11
CA ASP A 275 -2.89 41.83 1.76
C ASP A 275 -1.68 41.48 0.88
N SER A 276 -0.91 40.49 1.31
CA SER A 276 0.25 39.97 0.56
C SER A 276 -0.13 38.98 -0.54
N GLY A 277 -1.38 38.50 -0.54
CA GLY A 277 -1.86 37.40 -1.38
C GLY A 277 -1.42 36.01 -0.88
N GLU A 278 -0.69 35.92 0.22
CA GLU A 278 -0.27 34.65 0.82
C GLU A 278 -1.22 34.20 1.94
N VAL A 279 -1.48 32.90 1.99
CA VAL A 279 -2.22 32.26 3.09
C VAL A 279 -1.28 31.33 3.85
N LEU A 280 -1.30 31.42 5.18
CA LEU A 280 -0.53 30.58 6.08
C LEU A 280 -1.47 29.76 6.97
N ALA A 281 -1.28 28.45 6.99
CA ALA A 281 -1.96 27.57 7.93
C ALA A 281 -1.13 27.50 9.23
N ALA A 282 -1.76 27.74 10.37
CA ALA A 282 -1.12 27.70 11.69
C ALA A 282 -1.85 26.73 12.62
N TYR A 283 -1.10 25.91 13.36
CA TYR A 283 -1.65 24.87 14.23
C TYR A 283 -2.02 25.39 15.62
N THR A 284 -3.07 24.83 16.23
CA THR A 284 -3.34 24.94 17.67
C THR A 284 -3.93 23.64 18.22
N CYS A 285 -3.58 23.31 19.47
CA CYS A 285 -4.19 22.23 20.24
C CYS A 285 -5.44 22.66 21.03
N SER A 286 -5.79 23.95 21.03
CA SER A 286 -6.97 24.50 21.69
C SER A 286 -7.82 25.30 20.69
N PRO A 287 -8.35 24.65 19.64
CA PRO A 287 -9.08 25.33 18.58
C PRO A 287 -10.32 26.08 19.06
N GLU A 288 -10.94 25.65 20.15
CA GLU A 288 -12.05 26.33 20.81
C GLU A 288 -11.69 27.72 21.34
N ALA A 289 -10.42 27.93 21.71
CA ALA A 289 -9.93 29.19 22.27
C ALA A 289 -9.31 30.12 21.21
N VAL A 290 -9.45 29.80 19.92
CA VAL A 290 -8.81 30.56 18.81
C VAL A 290 -9.19 32.04 18.77
N PHE A 291 -10.35 32.42 19.32
CA PHE A 291 -10.75 33.82 19.44
C PHE A 291 -9.82 34.64 20.35
N GLY A 292 -9.16 33.99 21.32
CA GLY A 292 -8.18 34.58 22.22
C GLY A 292 -6.74 34.57 21.69
N ALA A 293 -6.54 34.25 20.41
CA ALA A 293 -5.22 34.25 19.80
C ALA A 293 -4.55 35.62 19.92
N ALA A 294 -3.29 35.63 20.37
CA ALA A 294 -2.48 36.83 20.56
C ALA A 294 -1.49 37.06 19.41
N TYR A 295 -1.03 35.99 18.77
CA TYR A 295 -0.06 36.03 17.67
C TYR A 295 -0.08 34.72 16.86
N VAL A 296 0.53 34.76 15.68
CA VAL A 296 0.96 33.56 14.93
C VAL A 296 2.47 33.49 14.98
N SER A 297 3.05 32.34 15.33
CA SER A 297 4.49 32.15 15.45
C SER A 297 5.03 31.25 14.35
N VAL A 298 6.16 31.65 13.76
CA VAL A 298 6.90 30.89 12.74
C VAL A 298 8.34 30.65 13.20
N LEU A 299 8.93 29.53 12.78
CA LEU A 299 10.34 29.25 13.06
C LEU A 299 11.28 30.15 12.21
N PRO A 300 12.51 30.43 12.68
CA PRO A 300 13.52 31.12 11.88
C PRO A 300 13.87 30.41 10.56
N SER A 301 13.67 29.10 10.49
CA SER A 301 13.88 28.24 9.30
C SER A 301 12.69 28.22 8.34
N HIS A 302 11.58 28.89 8.67
CA HIS A 302 10.34 28.81 7.91
C HIS A 302 10.48 29.34 6.47
N ARG A 303 9.69 28.77 5.54
CA ARG A 303 9.75 29.10 4.10
C ARG A 303 9.53 30.59 3.81
N LEU A 304 8.79 31.31 4.65
CA LEU A 304 8.53 32.74 4.45
C LEU A 304 9.80 33.60 4.58
N LEU A 305 10.82 33.12 5.31
CA LEU A 305 12.10 33.81 5.47
C LEU A 305 13.11 33.42 4.39
N HIS A 306 13.04 32.18 3.90
CA HIS A 306 14.08 31.63 3.01
C HIS A 306 13.65 31.50 1.55
N GLY A 307 12.37 31.24 1.30
CA GLY A 307 11.80 31.02 -0.03
C GLY A 307 11.38 32.28 -0.77
N SER A 308 10.51 32.07 -1.74
CA SER A 308 9.92 33.08 -2.61
C SER A 308 8.64 33.62 -1.97
N SER A 309 8.79 34.57 -1.05
CA SER A 309 7.67 35.20 -0.33
C SER A 309 7.72 36.72 -0.43
N ALA A 310 6.54 37.35 -0.54
CA ALA A 310 6.40 38.81 -0.48
C ALA A 310 6.71 39.36 0.92
N LEU A 311 6.61 38.52 1.95
CA LEU A 311 6.82 38.87 3.35
C LEU A 311 8.29 38.81 3.78
N LYS A 312 9.14 38.17 2.96
CA LYS A 312 10.54 37.85 3.29
C LYS A 312 11.33 39.06 3.78
N THR A 313 11.24 40.19 3.09
CA THR A 313 11.99 41.40 3.47
C THR A 313 11.56 41.95 4.83
N ALA A 314 10.25 41.95 5.11
CA ALA A 314 9.72 42.43 6.39
C ALA A 314 10.12 41.48 7.54
N LEU A 315 10.01 40.16 7.33
CA LEU A 315 10.39 39.16 8.32
C LEU A 315 11.90 39.19 8.62
N LEU A 316 12.76 39.26 7.58
CA LEU A 316 14.22 39.32 7.76
C LEU A 316 14.69 40.60 8.45
N ARG A 317 13.98 41.72 8.28
CA ARG A 317 14.30 42.97 8.98
C ARG A 317 14.10 42.85 10.50
N ALA A 318 13.07 42.10 10.90
CA ALA A 318 12.72 41.89 12.29
C ALA A 318 13.54 40.77 12.97
N LEU A 319 14.06 39.81 12.20
CA LEU A 319 14.74 38.62 12.70
C LEU A 319 15.93 38.95 13.64
N ARG A 320 15.86 38.49 14.89
CA ARG A 320 16.96 38.52 15.86
C ARG A 320 17.33 37.10 16.27
N HIS A 321 18.56 36.67 15.96
CA HIS A 321 19.00 35.32 16.27
C HIS A 321 18.97 35.03 17.78
N GLY A 322 18.36 33.91 18.15
CA GLY A 322 18.24 33.45 19.54
C GLY A 322 17.26 34.24 20.41
N ARG A 323 16.41 35.09 19.81
CA ARG A 323 15.38 35.86 20.54
C ARG A 323 14.09 35.96 19.73
N ASP A 324 12.96 35.95 20.42
CA ASP A 324 11.68 36.17 19.79
C ASP A 324 11.60 37.58 19.18
N SER A 325 11.04 37.64 17.98
CA SER A 325 11.04 38.84 17.15
C SER A 325 9.64 39.15 16.68
N LEU A 326 9.04 40.21 17.23
CA LEU A 326 7.82 40.80 16.72
C LEU A 326 8.08 41.43 15.35
N THR A 327 7.18 41.22 14.39
CA THR A 327 7.35 41.66 13.01
C THR A 327 6.26 42.67 12.60
N ASP A 328 6.51 43.42 11.53
CA ASP A 328 5.52 44.30 10.89
C ASP A 328 4.49 43.51 10.04
N VAL A 329 4.58 42.18 10.07
CA VAL A 329 3.67 41.26 9.37
C VAL A 329 2.56 40.85 10.32
N THR A 330 1.34 40.81 9.82
CA THR A 330 0.15 40.37 10.56
C THR A 330 -0.54 39.22 9.84
N ALA A 331 -1.33 38.46 10.60
CA ALA A 331 -2.06 37.29 10.16
C ALA A 331 -3.54 37.47 10.50
N LEU A 332 -4.38 37.57 9.48
CA LEU A 332 -5.83 37.64 9.61
C LEU A 332 -6.42 36.24 9.59
N ASN A 333 -6.90 35.74 10.73
CA ASN A 333 -7.54 34.43 10.81
C ASN A 333 -8.85 34.43 10.00
N VAL A 334 -8.95 33.54 9.00
CA VAL A 334 -10.08 33.50 8.06
C VAL A 334 -11.39 33.08 8.76
N PHE A 335 -11.30 32.32 9.85
CA PHE A 335 -12.46 31.89 10.61
C PHE A 335 -13.00 33.01 11.51
N THR A 336 -12.14 33.65 12.31
CA THR A 336 -12.55 34.64 13.33
C THR A 336 -12.61 36.07 12.80
N GLY A 337 -11.94 36.37 11.68
CA GLY A 337 -11.78 37.73 11.16
C GLY A 337 -10.89 38.62 12.02
N ARG A 338 -10.21 38.07 13.04
CA ARG A 338 -9.27 38.82 13.89
C ARG A 338 -7.87 38.80 13.30
N GLU A 339 -7.19 39.93 13.38
CA GLU A 339 -5.82 40.13 12.91
C GLU A 339 -4.87 40.14 14.10
N VAL A 340 -3.82 39.32 14.03
CA VAL A 340 -2.80 39.20 15.08
C VAL A 340 -1.41 39.36 14.47
N PRO A 341 -0.41 39.86 15.22
CA PRO A 341 0.96 39.96 14.71
C PRO A 341 1.58 38.59 14.45
N VAL A 342 2.53 38.56 13.51
CA VAL A 342 3.41 37.43 13.28
C VAL A 342 4.68 37.60 14.10
N VAL A 343 5.06 36.55 14.82
CA VAL A 343 6.26 36.48 15.65
C VAL A 343 7.21 35.45 15.04
N ILE A 344 8.50 35.78 14.96
CA ILE A 344 9.53 34.79 14.66
C ILE A 344 10.04 34.25 15.98
N SER A 345 9.90 32.94 16.20
CA SER A 345 10.28 32.30 17.45
C SER A 345 11.80 32.27 17.65
N SER A 346 12.24 32.34 18.90
CA SER A 346 13.60 32.01 19.33
C SER A 346 13.93 30.52 19.22
N LYS A 347 12.90 29.65 19.17
CA LYS A 347 13.05 28.20 19.05
C LYS A 347 13.53 27.79 17.67
N ASN A 348 14.26 26.67 17.62
CA ASN A 348 14.67 26.04 16.37
C ASN A 348 13.66 25.00 15.86
N GLU A 349 12.77 24.51 16.73
CA GLU A 349 11.71 23.57 16.40
C GLU A 349 10.50 23.77 17.33
N PHE A 350 9.30 23.47 16.81
CA PHE A 350 8.11 23.27 17.63
C PHE A 350 7.82 21.77 17.78
N ASP A 351 6.91 21.44 18.70
CA ASP A 351 6.48 20.05 18.89
C ASP A 351 5.95 19.43 17.58
N GLY A 352 6.23 18.13 17.39
CA GLY A 352 5.81 17.36 16.21
C GLY A 352 6.43 17.80 14.88
N HIS A 353 7.49 18.61 14.89
CA HIS A 353 8.06 19.24 13.69
C HIS A 353 7.13 20.24 13.00
N LEU A 354 6.20 20.83 13.75
CA LEU A 354 5.46 22.00 13.30
C LEU A 354 6.43 23.16 13.02
N ASP A 355 6.09 23.99 12.04
CA ASP A 355 6.85 25.19 11.68
C ASP A 355 6.05 26.49 11.88
N THR A 356 4.74 26.36 12.16
CA THR A 356 3.80 27.45 12.35
C THR A 356 2.74 27.09 13.41
N VAL A 357 2.62 27.92 14.45
CA VAL A 357 1.66 27.73 15.55
C VAL A 357 0.89 29.01 15.87
N ILE A 358 -0.30 28.88 16.46
CA ILE A 358 -1.10 30.00 16.97
C ILE A 358 -0.85 30.11 18.48
N GLY A 359 -0.42 31.28 18.94
CA GLY A 359 -0.23 31.57 20.35
C GLY A 359 -1.54 31.98 21.02
N ILE A 360 -2.01 31.20 21.98
CA ILE A 360 -3.25 31.44 22.73
C ILE A 360 -2.92 31.48 24.24
N PRO A 361 -2.67 32.68 24.82
CA PRO A 361 -2.22 32.83 26.21
C PRO A 361 -3.06 32.12 27.28
N GLU A 362 -4.38 32.07 27.15
CA GLU A 362 -5.24 31.40 28.15
C GLU A 362 -5.20 29.87 28.07
N SER A 363 -4.60 29.31 27.00
CA SER A 363 -4.47 27.87 26.80
C SER A 363 -3.04 27.35 27.01
N SER A 364 -2.06 28.24 27.14
CA SER A 364 -0.63 27.90 27.24
C SER A 364 0.12 28.95 28.05
N GLU A 365 0.77 28.53 29.13
CA GLU A 365 1.62 29.39 29.97
C GLU A 365 2.78 29.98 29.17
N GLU A 366 3.39 29.18 28.30
CA GLU A 366 4.45 29.65 27.39
C GLU A 366 3.93 30.73 26.42
N ASP A 367 2.70 30.58 25.92
CA ASP A 367 2.13 31.58 25.02
C ASP A 367 1.84 32.89 25.77
N ALA A 368 1.43 32.80 27.04
CA ALA A 368 1.19 33.95 27.91
C ALA A 368 2.48 34.68 28.24
N GLU A 369 3.55 33.96 28.61
CA GLU A 369 4.87 34.54 28.87
C GLU A 369 5.41 35.26 27.62
N LEU A 370 5.32 34.62 26.45
CA LEU A 370 5.77 35.23 25.20
C LEU A 370 4.96 36.48 24.86
N ALA A 371 3.63 36.40 24.93
CA ALA A 371 2.75 37.55 24.67
C ALA A 371 3.07 38.73 25.61
N GLN A 372 3.26 38.46 26.91
CA GLN A 372 3.65 39.48 27.88
C GLN A 372 5.02 40.09 27.59
N SER A 373 6.02 39.26 27.27
CA SER A 373 7.38 39.70 26.97
C SER A 373 7.45 40.63 25.74
N LEU A 374 6.52 40.44 24.79
CA LEU A 374 6.38 41.24 23.58
C LEU A 374 5.37 42.38 23.72
N GLY A 375 4.74 42.54 24.90
CA GLY A 375 3.74 43.58 25.16
C GLY A 375 2.45 43.42 24.34
N LEU A 376 2.11 42.19 23.96
CA LEU A 376 0.91 41.88 23.18
C LEU A 376 -0.32 41.79 24.08
N SER A 377 -1.43 42.38 23.64
CA SER A 377 -2.73 42.25 24.28
C SER A 377 -3.55 41.13 23.64
N TRP A 378 -4.33 40.41 24.45
CA TRP A 378 -5.28 39.42 23.97
C TRP A 378 -6.63 39.59 24.65
N ILE A 379 -7.65 38.99 24.05
CA ILE A 379 -9.01 38.98 24.59
C ILE A 379 -9.18 37.70 25.40
N SER A 380 -9.68 37.82 26.63
CA SER A 380 -10.06 36.68 27.44
C SER A 380 -11.27 35.98 26.82
N VAL A 381 -11.15 34.67 26.60
CA VAL A 381 -12.15 33.82 25.95
C VAL A 381 -12.56 32.63 26.79
N LEU A 382 -11.85 32.33 27.88
CA LEU A 382 -12.20 31.28 28.83
C LEU A 382 -12.60 31.90 30.17
N LYS A 383 -13.76 31.48 30.68
CA LYS A 383 -14.21 31.77 32.04
C LYS A 383 -14.25 30.47 32.85
N THR A 384 -13.51 30.44 33.95
CA THR A 384 -13.59 29.34 34.93
C THR A 384 -14.80 29.58 35.84
N GLU A 385 -15.73 28.62 35.89
CA GLU A 385 -16.89 28.62 36.75
C GLU A 385 -16.54 28.13 38.17
N GLU A 386 -17.46 28.29 39.13
CA GLU A 386 -17.25 27.93 40.54
C GLU A 386 -16.94 26.44 40.74
N ASP A 387 -17.45 25.57 39.86
CA ASP A 387 -17.21 24.12 39.88
C ASP A 387 -15.91 23.70 39.17
N GLY A 388 -15.12 24.65 38.68
CA GLY A 388 -13.87 24.43 37.96
C GLY A 388 -14.03 24.12 36.47
N THR A 389 -15.26 24.06 35.96
CA THR A 389 -15.49 23.94 34.51
C THR A 389 -15.17 25.23 33.78
N GLN A 390 -14.88 25.13 32.48
CA GLN A 390 -14.58 26.29 31.65
C GLN A 390 -15.66 26.50 30.58
N THR A 391 -16.17 27.73 30.50
CA THR A 391 -17.11 28.19 29.47
C THR A 391 -16.46 29.24 28.58
N LEU A 392 -16.94 29.33 27.34
CA LEU A 392 -16.46 30.33 26.40
C LEU A 392 -17.13 31.68 26.62
N ILE A 393 -16.31 32.74 26.58
CA ILE A 393 -16.73 34.14 26.54
C ILE A 393 -16.10 34.83 25.34
N ASN A 394 -16.64 35.96 24.90
CA ASN A 394 -16.07 36.80 23.83
C ASN A 394 -15.71 36.03 22.53
N SER A 395 -16.45 34.96 22.23
CA SER A 395 -16.18 33.99 21.16
C SER A 395 -17.39 33.87 20.22
N ASP A 396 -18.00 35.01 19.90
CA ASP A 396 -19.14 35.15 18.99
C ASP A 396 -20.29 34.16 19.32
N GLU A 397 -20.74 33.40 18.31
CA GLU A 397 -21.83 32.40 18.39
C GLU A 397 -21.51 31.22 19.33
N PHE A 398 -20.26 31.08 19.78
CA PHE A 398 -19.82 30.03 20.69
C PHE A 398 -19.82 30.48 22.16
N THR A 399 -20.08 31.75 22.44
CA THR A 399 -20.21 32.29 23.80
C THR A 399 -21.27 31.53 24.60
N GLY A 400 -20.89 31.08 25.80
CA GLY A 400 -21.73 30.31 26.72
C GLY A 400 -21.63 28.79 26.57
N GLN A 401 -20.96 28.27 25.53
CA GLN A 401 -20.71 26.83 25.41
C GLN A 401 -19.64 26.37 26.40
N SER A 402 -19.72 25.11 26.83
CA SER A 402 -18.59 24.48 27.52
C SER A 402 -17.40 24.31 26.58
N ARG A 403 -16.18 24.22 27.13
CA ARG A 403 -14.96 24.05 26.34
C ARG A 403 -15.02 22.84 25.38
N ALA A 404 -15.62 21.72 25.81
CA ALA A 404 -15.75 20.51 25.00
C ALA A 404 -16.78 20.65 23.87
N GLU A 405 -17.91 21.31 24.12
CA GLU A 405 -18.90 21.62 23.07
C GLU A 405 -18.31 22.58 22.04
N ALA A 406 -17.62 23.60 22.53
CA ALA A 406 -16.95 24.60 21.70
C ALA A 406 -15.87 24.01 20.80
N PHE A 407 -15.08 23.05 21.30
CA PHE A 407 -14.08 22.33 20.49
C PHE A 407 -14.72 21.72 19.24
N ASN A 408 -15.86 21.05 19.41
CA ASN A 408 -16.57 20.42 18.30
C ASN A 408 -17.22 21.45 17.37
N SER A 409 -17.91 22.45 17.93
CA SER A 409 -18.68 23.43 17.15
C SER A 409 -17.78 24.40 16.39
N VAL A 410 -16.68 24.88 16.99
CA VAL A 410 -15.70 25.76 16.34
C VAL A 410 -15.00 25.04 15.19
N THR A 411 -14.50 23.83 15.42
CA THR A 411 -13.82 23.07 14.36
C THR A 411 -14.78 22.71 13.22
N GLN A 412 -16.04 22.38 13.53
CA GLN A 412 -17.07 22.18 12.51
C GLN A 412 -17.33 23.45 11.69
N LYS A 413 -17.59 24.58 12.35
CA LYS A 413 -17.87 25.83 11.65
C LYS A 413 -16.70 26.29 10.80
N ALA A 414 -15.46 26.07 11.25
CA ALA A 414 -14.27 26.37 10.48
C ALA A 414 -14.17 25.53 9.20
N ARG A 415 -14.53 24.24 9.26
CA ARG A 415 -14.62 23.38 8.06
C ARG A 415 -15.69 23.88 7.09
N GLU A 416 -16.87 24.22 7.59
CA GLU A 416 -17.98 24.77 6.79
C GLU A 416 -17.61 26.09 6.08
N ARG A 417 -16.76 26.91 6.71
CA ARG A 417 -16.23 28.16 6.12
C ARG A 417 -14.96 27.98 5.29
N ASN A 418 -14.49 26.75 5.07
CA ASN A 418 -13.21 26.46 4.39
C ASN A 418 -11.99 27.16 5.04
N ALA A 419 -12.05 27.40 6.35
CA ALA A 419 -11.03 28.12 7.11
C ALA A 419 -10.04 27.20 7.84
N GLY A 420 -10.13 25.88 7.62
CA GLY A 420 -9.37 24.86 8.34
C GLY A 420 -10.28 24.04 9.24
N GLY A 421 -9.86 23.74 10.47
CA GLY A 421 -10.69 23.02 11.44
C GLY A 421 -10.71 21.50 11.27
N TYR A 422 -9.85 20.92 10.43
CA TYR A 422 -9.72 19.47 10.31
C TYR A 422 -8.79 18.95 11.42
N LEU A 423 -9.32 18.06 12.27
CA LEU A 423 -8.55 17.52 13.38
C LEU A 423 -7.40 16.64 12.87
N THR A 424 -6.19 16.96 13.32
CA THR A 424 -4.93 16.29 12.96
C THR A 424 -3.98 16.35 14.14
N SER A 425 -2.89 15.60 14.04
CA SER A 425 -1.81 15.63 15.04
C SER A 425 -0.74 16.64 14.68
N THR A 426 0.15 16.90 15.64
CA THR A 426 1.38 17.67 15.42
C THR A 426 2.38 16.93 14.53
N LYS A 427 2.30 15.60 14.41
CA LYS A 427 3.29 14.74 13.72
C LYS A 427 2.99 14.53 12.24
N LEU A 428 1.72 14.33 11.90
CA LEU A 428 1.34 13.91 10.56
C LEU A 428 1.51 15.07 9.57
N ARG A 429 2.13 14.76 8.43
CA ARG A 429 2.37 15.73 7.35
C ARG A 429 1.56 15.38 6.11
N ASP A 430 1.36 16.39 5.27
CA ASP A 430 0.73 16.21 3.98
C ASP A 430 1.62 15.39 3.05
N TRP A 431 0.98 14.56 2.23
CA TRP A 431 1.67 13.64 1.33
C TRP A 431 2.30 14.38 0.15
N LEU A 432 3.63 14.39 0.09
CA LEU A 432 4.40 14.94 -1.03
C LEU A 432 4.41 13.96 -2.21
N ILE A 433 3.72 14.32 -3.30
CA ILE A 433 3.52 13.43 -4.45
C ILE A 433 4.38 13.75 -5.68
N SER A 434 4.89 14.96 -5.83
CA SER A 434 5.65 15.32 -7.04
C SER A 434 7.04 14.71 -7.04
N ARG A 435 7.48 14.25 -8.21
CA ARG A 435 8.79 13.66 -8.45
C ARG A 435 9.40 14.29 -9.71
N GLN A 436 10.69 14.62 -9.66
CA GLN A 436 11.44 15.23 -10.78
C GLN A 436 11.97 14.14 -11.71
N ARG A 437 11.09 13.20 -12.07
CA ARG A 437 11.44 11.96 -12.79
C ARG A 437 10.60 11.84 -14.05
N TYR A 438 11.05 10.98 -14.96
CA TYR A 438 10.35 10.80 -16.23
C TYR A 438 9.29 9.71 -16.14
N TRP A 439 9.63 8.56 -15.55
CA TRP A 439 8.76 7.39 -15.55
C TRP A 439 7.70 7.41 -14.44
N GLY A 440 6.69 8.26 -14.60
CA GLY A 440 5.54 8.35 -13.70
C GLY A 440 4.35 9.03 -14.37
N THR A 441 3.19 9.02 -13.70
CA THR A 441 1.98 9.68 -14.18
C THR A 441 2.20 11.20 -14.25
N PRO A 442 2.07 11.86 -15.41
CA PRO A 442 2.18 13.32 -15.49
C PRO A 442 1.12 14.01 -14.64
N ILE A 443 1.50 15.01 -13.86
CA ILE A 443 0.54 15.82 -13.09
C ILE A 443 -0.29 16.65 -14.08
N PRO A 444 -1.64 16.53 -14.09
CA PRO A 444 -2.49 17.14 -15.11
C PRO A 444 -2.77 18.62 -14.83
N ILE A 445 -1.73 19.42 -14.58
CA ILE A 445 -1.80 20.86 -14.35
C ILE A 445 -1.07 21.60 -15.46
N VAL A 446 -1.62 22.76 -15.83
CA VAL A 446 -1.03 23.75 -16.73
C VAL A 446 -0.81 25.04 -15.96
N HIS A 447 0.41 25.58 -16.01
CA HIS A 447 0.82 26.84 -15.41
C HIS A 447 0.63 27.98 -16.41
N CYS A 448 -0.36 28.84 -16.15
CA CYS A 448 -0.64 30.01 -16.95
C CYS A 448 -0.23 31.29 -16.20
N GLY A 449 0.51 32.19 -16.86
CA GLY A 449 0.94 33.45 -16.23
C GLY A 449 -0.21 34.35 -15.77
N ALA A 450 -1.40 34.23 -16.37
CA ALA A 450 -2.58 35.01 -16.00
C ALA A 450 -3.55 34.26 -15.07
N CYS A 451 -3.69 32.94 -15.22
CA CYS A 451 -4.68 32.15 -14.48
C CYS A 451 -4.09 31.36 -13.30
N GLY A 452 -2.76 31.30 -13.17
CA GLY A 452 -2.08 30.41 -12.23
C GLY A 452 -2.15 28.94 -12.65
N PRO A 453 -2.13 28.00 -11.70
CA PRO A 453 -2.27 26.57 -11.97
C PRO A 453 -3.72 26.24 -12.36
N VAL A 454 -3.90 25.61 -13.52
CA VAL A 454 -5.21 25.22 -14.06
C VAL A 454 -5.20 23.72 -14.37
N PRO A 455 -6.19 22.94 -13.89
CA PRO A 455 -6.27 21.52 -14.21
C PRO A 455 -6.59 21.31 -15.69
N VAL A 456 -6.01 20.27 -16.29
CA VAL A 456 -6.34 19.82 -17.64
C VAL A 456 -7.76 19.25 -17.64
N PRO A 457 -8.64 19.64 -18.57
CA PRO A 457 -10.01 19.13 -18.64
C PRO A 457 -10.07 17.61 -18.79
N VAL A 458 -11.12 16.97 -18.25
CA VAL A 458 -11.25 15.50 -18.21
C VAL A 458 -11.28 14.89 -19.62
N GLU A 459 -11.88 15.60 -20.57
CA GLU A 459 -11.96 15.25 -21.99
C GLU A 459 -10.60 15.29 -22.71
N GLU A 460 -9.64 16.06 -22.19
CA GLU A 460 -8.26 16.13 -22.71
C GLU A 460 -7.33 15.13 -22.02
N LEU A 461 -7.83 14.37 -21.03
CA LEU A 461 -7.06 13.31 -20.39
C LEU A 461 -7.03 12.03 -21.26
N PRO A 462 -5.90 11.29 -21.28
CA PRO A 462 -4.71 11.51 -20.46
C PRO A 462 -3.75 12.55 -21.02
N VAL A 463 -3.07 13.28 -20.14
CA VAL A 463 -1.81 13.95 -20.50
C VAL A 463 -0.77 12.85 -20.70
N MET A 464 -0.48 12.54 -21.95
CA MET A 464 0.45 11.48 -22.34
C MET A 464 1.89 11.82 -21.96
N LEU A 465 2.64 10.83 -21.48
CA LEU A 465 4.07 10.95 -21.26
C LEU A 465 4.79 11.05 -22.63
N PRO A 466 5.53 12.14 -22.92
CA PRO A 466 6.20 12.30 -24.22
C PRO A 466 7.48 11.46 -24.28
N LYS A 467 7.89 10.99 -25.46
CA LYS A 467 9.23 10.41 -25.60
C LYS A 467 10.30 11.50 -25.45
N VAL A 468 11.36 11.21 -24.70
CA VAL A 468 12.52 12.10 -24.51
C VAL A 468 13.79 11.46 -25.08
N PRO A 469 14.71 12.26 -25.65
CA PRO A 469 15.87 11.73 -26.39
C PRO A 469 16.91 11.02 -25.51
N SER A 470 17.01 11.37 -24.22
CA SER A 470 17.95 10.72 -23.30
C SER A 470 17.49 10.84 -21.86
N LEU A 471 17.62 9.75 -21.09
CA LEU A 471 17.38 9.71 -19.66
C LEU A 471 18.71 9.63 -18.93
N SER A 472 19.13 10.72 -18.30
CA SER A 472 20.33 10.76 -17.46
C SER A 472 20.11 10.17 -16.06
N GLY A 473 18.85 10.07 -15.62
CA GLY A 473 18.46 9.77 -14.24
C GLY A 473 18.90 10.82 -13.23
N LYS A 474 19.37 11.98 -13.70
CA LYS A 474 20.06 13.00 -12.90
C LYS A 474 19.61 14.41 -13.30
N GLY A 475 19.35 15.26 -12.31
CA GLY A 475 19.06 16.68 -12.45
C GLY A 475 17.58 17.03 -12.39
N ALA A 476 17.19 18.08 -13.10
CA ALA A 476 15.79 18.48 -13.20
C ALA A 476 14.98 17.47 -14.03
N SER A 477 13.65 17.48 -13.87
CA SER A 477 12.75 16.58 -14.61
C SER A 477 13.10 16.51 -16.10
N PRO A 478 13.33 15.31 -16.67
CA PRO A 478 13.64 15.16 -18.09
C PRO A 478 12.56 15.74 -19.01
N LEU A 479 11.32 15.85 -18.54
CA LEU A 479 10.19 16.43 -19.28
C LEU A 479 10.42 17.90 -19.65
N LYS A 480 11.28 18.64 -18.94
CA LYS A 480 11.67 20.02 -19.31
C LYS A 480 12.37 20.10 -20.68
N THR A 481 12.94 19.00 -21.15
CA THR A 481 13.62 18.96 -22.46
C THR A 481 12.63 18.80 -23.63
N ALA A 482 11.43 18.29 -23.37
CA ALA A 482 10.38 18.08 -24.37
C ALA A 482 9.59 19.38 -24.62
N ARG A 483 10.25 20.38 -25.24
CA ARG A 483 9.71 21.74 -25.42
C ARG A 483 8.35 21.80 -26.12
N ASP A 484 8.13 20.93 -27.11
CA ASP A 484 6.88 20.90 -27.89
C ASP A 484 5.72 20.32 -27.09
N TRP A 485 6.00 19.38 -26.17
CA TRP A 485 4.99 18.85 -25.25
C TRP A 485 4.70 19.82 -24.11
N LEU A 486 5.75 20.47 -23.59
CA LEU A 486 5.69 21.40 -22.46
C LEU A 486 4.82 22.62 -22.78
N ARG A 487 4.98 23.21 -23.96
CA ARG A 487 4.24 24.40 -24.38
C ARG A 487 2.82 24.01 -24.76
N CYS A 488 1.84 24.64 -24.13
CA CYS A 488 0.43 24.42 -24.42
C CYS A 488 -0.38 25.71 -24.29
N GLN A 489 -1.69 25.61 -24.54
CA GLN A 489 -2.63 26.70 -24.26
C GLN A 489 -3.28 26.49 -22.90
N CYS A 490 -3.50 27.57 -22.16
CA CYS A 490 -4.26 27.55 -20.93
C CYS A 490 -5.69 27.06 -21.21
N PRO A 491 -6.17 26.00 -20.54
CA PRO A 491 -7.54 25.52 -20.76
C PRO A 491 -8.61 26.59 -20.47
N ARG A 492 -8.32 27.49 -19.52
CA ARG A 492 -9.22 28.57 -19.05
C ARG A 492 -9.23 29.80 -19.97
N CYS A 493 -8.08 30.43 -20.23
CA CYS A 493 -8.02 31.70 -20.98
C CYS A 493 -7.52 31.56 -22.42
N LYS A 494 -7.11 30.35 -22.84
CA LYS A 494 -6.51 30.03 -24.15
C LYS A 494 -5.19 30.74 -24.47
N GLY A 495 -4.65 31.55 -23.55
CA GLY A 495 -3.33 32.15 -23.65
C GLY A 495 -2.18 31.14 -23.51
N PRO A 496 -0.92 31.57 -23.71
CA PRO A 496 0.25 30.69 -23.58
C PRO A 496 0.40 30.17 -22.15
N ALA A 497 0.75 28.89 -22.04
CA ALA A 497 0.97 28.21 -20.77
C ALA A 497 1.95 27.05 -20.89
N GLU A 498 2.38 26.51 -19.76
CA GLU A 498 3.31 25.37 -19.70
C GLU A 498 2.73 24.24 -18.86
N ARG A 499 2.85 22.99 -19.32
CA ARG A 499 2.46 21.82 -18.53
C ARG A 499 3.35 21.66 -17.30
N GLU A 500 2.80 21.10 -16.23
CA GLU A 500 3.60 20.61 -15.11
C GLU A 500 4.58 19.53 -15.59
N THR A 501 5.84 19.63 -15.14
CA THR A 501 6.92 18.74 -15.54
C THR A 501 7.24 17.68 -14.49
N ASP A 502 6.72 17.84 -13.28
CA ASP A 502 6.80 16.79 -12.27
C ASP A 502 5.78 15.68 -12.56
N THR A 503 6.17 14.44 -12.27
CA THR A 503 5.28 13.27 -12.28
C THR A 503 4.83 12.94 -10.87
N MET A 504 3.77 12.15 -10.74
CA MET A 504 3.31 11.65 -9.45
C MET A 504 4.17 10.49 -8.95
N ASP A 505 4.27 10.36 -7.64
CA ASP A 505 4.84 9.21 -6.95
C ASP A 505 4.03 7.93 -7.24
N THR A 506 4.73 6.79 -7.30
CA THR A 506 4.13 5.48 -7.60
C THR A 506 3.04 5.06 -6.61
N PHE A 507 3.07 5.55 -5.37
CA PHE A 507 2.02 5.27 -4.39
C PHE A 507 0.68 5.90 -4.76
N VAL A 508 0.66 6.93 -5.62
CA VAL A 508 -0.60 7.48 -6.13
C VAL A 508 -1.30 6.44 -7.00
N ASP A 509 -0.57 5.76 -7.89
CA ASP A 509 -1.16 4.72 -8.76
C ASP A 509 -1.63 3.50 -7.96
N SER A 510 -0.87 3.06 -6.95
CA SER A 510 -1.23 1.91 -6.10
C SER A 510 -2.25 2.23 -5.00
N SER A 511 -2.60 3.49 -4.77
CA SER A 511 -3.59 3.87 -3.75
C SER A 511 -5.06 3.54 -4.10
N TRP A 512 -5.35 3.14 -5.35
CA TRP A 512 -6.74 2.92 -5.80
C TRP A 512 -6.95 1.72 -6.75
N TYR A 513 -5.89 0.99 -7.12
CA TYR A 513 -5.92 -0.12 -8.08
C TYR A 513 -6.93 -1.24 -7.74
N TYR A 514 -7.20 -1.46 -6.44
CA TYR A 514 -8.20 -2.41 -5.96
C TYR A 514 -9.63 -2.04 -6.39
N PHE A 515 -9.94 -0.76 -6.60
CA PHE A 515 -11.18 -0.36 -7.23
C PHE A 515 -11.15 -0.63 -8.75
N ARG A 516 -10.02 -0.35 -9.42
CA ARG A 516 -9.91 -0.52 -10.88
C ARG A 516 -10.14 -1.97 -11.30
N TYR A 517 -9.67 -2.95 -10.52
CA TYR A 517 -9.93 -4.37 -10.79
C TYR A 517 -11.41 -4.74 -10.85
N THR A 518 -12.30 -3.97 -10.21
CA THR A 518 -13.75 -4.22 -10.25
C THR A 518 -14.35 -3.91 -11.63
N ASP A 519 -13.70 -3.03 -12.39
CA ASP A 519 -14.15 -2.51 -13.69
C ASP A 519 -12.99 -2.00 -14.59
N PRO A 520 -12.04 -2.87 -14.98
CA PRO A 520 -10.77 -2.43 -15.55
C PRO A 520 -10.84 -1.97 -17.00
N GLN A 521 -11.91 -2.29 -17.73
CA GLN A 521 -12.13 -1.86 -19.12
C GLN A 521 -12.96 -0.58 -19.24
N ASN A 522 -13.34 0.07 -18.13
CA ASN A 522 -14.15 1.28 -18.20
C ASN A 522 -13.36 2.46 -18.78
N THR A 523 -13.88 3.02 -19.88
CA THR A 523 -13.27 4.14 -20.61
C THR A 523 -13.92 5.49 -20.29
N LEU A 524 -14.99 5.50 -19.50
CA LEU A 524 -15.76 6.69 -19.13
C LEU A 524 -15.47 7.17 -17.71
N ARG A 525 -15.02 6.30 -16.81
CA ARG A 525 -14.67 6.62 -15.42
C ARG A 525 -13.64 5.65 -14.84
N PRO A 526 -13.02 5.95 -13.68
CA PRO A 526 -12.06 5.04 -13.03
C PRO A 526 -12.65 3.66 -12.73
N PHE A 527 -13.94 3.61 -12.34
CA PHE A 527 -14.71 2.39 -12.12
C PHE A 527 -16.20 2.77 -11.99
N GLU A 528 -17.11 1.86 -12.35
CA GLU A 528 -18.55 2.00 -12.02
C GLU A 528 -18.81 1.79 -10.53
N ARG A 529 -19.56 2.71 -9.91
CA ARG A 529 -19.93 2.63 -8.49
C ARG A 529 -20.64 1.31 -8.15
N SER A 530 -21.58 0.87 -8.97
CA SER A 530 -22.32 -0.37 -8.72
C SER A 530 -21.42 -1.61 -8.75
N ARG A 531 -20.39 -1.63 -9.61
CA ARG A 531 -19.41 -2.72 -9.69
C ARG A 531 -18.45 -2.68 -8.50
N ALA A 532 -17.98 -1.49 -8.13
CA ALA A 532 -17.16 -1.30 -6.94
C ALA A 532 -17.92 -1.69 -5.67
N ASP A 533 -19.15 -1.20 -5.48
CA ASP A 533 -19.99 -1.49 -4.31
C ASP A 533 -20.33 -2.98 -4.18
N HIS A 534 -20.46 -3.70 -5.29
CA HIS A 534 -20.65 -5.15 -5.29
C HIS A 534 -19.42 -5.90 -4.79
N TRP A 535 -18.22 -5.56 -5.28
CA TRP A 535 -17.00 -6.29 -4.94
C TRP A 535 -16.34 -5.84 -3.64
N MET A 536 -16.48 -4.58 -3.28
CA MET A 536 -15.83 -3.98 -2.12
C MET A 536 -16.60 -4.25 -0.81
N PRO A 537 -15.93 -4.16 0.36
CA PRO A 537 -14.47 -4.05 0.51
C PRO A 537 -13.76 -5.33 0.06
N VAL A 538 -12.45 -5.27 -0.16
CA VAL A 538 -11.63 -6.48 -0.32
C VAL A 538 -11.79 -7.33 0.94
N ASP A 539 -12.17 -8.59 0.80
CA ASP A 539 -12.45 -9.47 1.95
C ASP A 539 -11.16 -9.85 2.68
N VAL A 540 -10.09 -10.17 1.93
CA VAL A 540 -8.75 -10.44 2.46
C VAL A 540 -7.70 -9.81 1.56
N TYR A 541 -6.92 -8.88 2.14
CA TYR A 541 -5.76 -8.28 1.51
C TYR A 541 -4.48 -8.91 2.04
N ILE A 542 -3.55 -9.30 1.17
CA ILE A 542 -2.32 -10.04 1.54
C ILE A 542 -1.12 -9.21 1.10
N GLY A 543 -0.25 -8.86 2.05
CA GLY A 543 0.84 -7.95 1.79
C GLY A 543 1.85 -7.79 2.92
N GLY A 544 2.98 -7.15 2.59
CA GLY A 544 4.10 -7.03 3.51
C GLY A 544 3.88 -5.98 4.60
N LYS A 545 4.45 -6.19 5.79
CA LYS A 545 4.37 -5.26 6.93
C LYS A 545 5.01 -3.91 6.61
N GLU A 546 5.99 -3.89 5.71
CA GLU A 546 6.71 -2.70 5.24
C GLU A 546 5.78 -1.63 4.62
N HIS A 547 4.57 -2.02 4.21
CA HIS A 547 3.60 -1.13 3.59
C HIS A 547 2.58 -0.55 4.57
N ALA A 548 2.78 -0.74 5.88
CA ALA A 548 1.85 -0.33 6.94
C ALA A 548 1.49 1.16 6.93
N VAL A 549 2.48 2.05 6.85
CA VAL A 549 2.28 3.52 6.96
C VAL A 549 2.37 4.25 5.61
N MET A 550 2.74 3.53 4.54
CA MET A 550 2.77 4.04 3.16
C MET A 550 1.51 3.61 2.41
N HIS A 551 1.63 2.63 1.51
CA HIS A 551 0.56 2.10 0.67
C HIS A 551 -0.75 1.84 1.43
N LEU A 552 -0.72 1.16 2.59
CA LEU A 552 -1.95 0.87 3.32
C LEU A 552 -2.61 2.14 3.88
N TYR A 553 -1.84 3.15 4.27
CA TYR A 553 -2.37 4.44 4.70
C TYR A 553 -2.98 5.22 3.52
N TYR A 554 -2.24 5.34 2.41
CA TYR A 554 -2.71 6.05 1.22
C TYR A 554 -3.93 5.39 0.56
N ALA A 555 -3.99 4.05 0.54
CA ALA A 555 -5.15 3.32 0.06
C ALA A 555 -6.40 3.62 0.90
N ARG A 556 -6.26 3.66 2.23
CA ARG A 556 -7.38 4.05 3.12
C ARG A 556 -7.80 5.49 2.87
N PHE A 557 -6.85 6.42 2.78
CA PHE A 557 -7.13 7.81 2.45
C PHE A 557 -7.92 7.94 1.14
N LEU A 558 -7.47 7.32 0.04
CA LEU A 558 -8.18 7.37 -1.24
C LEU A 558 -9.58 6.75 -1.16
N SER A 559 -9.76 5.69 -0.38
CA SER A 559 -11.08 5.08 -0.16
C SER A 559 -12.03 6.01 0.61
N HIS A 560 -11.55 6.68 1.68
CA HIS A 560 -12.36 7.69 2.40
C HIS A 560 -12.69 8.87 1.48
N PHE A 561 -11.73 9.37 0.72
CA PHE A 561 -11.96 10.43 -0.26
C PHE A 561 -12.99 10.02 -1.33
N CYS A 562 -12.85 8.83 -1.93
CA CYS A 562 -13.80 8.34 -2.94
C CYS A 562 -15.21 8.16 -2.38
N ARG A 563 -15.34 7.76 -1.10
CA ARG A 563 -16.63 7.70 -0.41
C ARG A 563 -17.26 9.08 -0.27
N ASP A 564 -16.48 10.08 0.18
CA ASP A 564 -16.97 11.45 0.35
C ASP A 564 -17.35 12.10 -0.98
N GLN A 565 -16.68 11.72 -2.08
CA GLN A 565 -17.06 12.09 -3.45
C GLN A 565 -18.24 11.27 -4.02
N GLY A 566 -18.83 10.37 -3.23
CA GLY A 566 -19.98 9.54 -3.64
C GLY A 566 -19.65 8.50 -4.72
N MET A 567 -18.37 8.15 -4.91
CA MET A 567 -17.92 7.18 -5.92
C MET A 567 -18.07 5.73 -5.43
N VAL A 568 -18.05 5.51 -4.12
CA VAL A 568 -18.25 4.21 -3.45
C VAL A 568 -19.03 4.40 -2.15
N SER A 569 -19.67 3.33 -1.68
CA SER A 569 -20.39 3.30 -0.40
C SER A 569 -19.48 2.94 0.78
N HIS A 570 -18.45 2.12 0.53
CA HIS A 570 -17.55 1.60 1.55
C HIS A 570 -16.50 2.62 1.95
N ARG A 571 -16.23 2.72 3.25
CA ARG A 571 -15.22 3.64 3.80
C ARG A 571 -13.81 3.05 3.77
N GLU A 572 -13.67 1.82 4.28
CA GLU A 572 -12.39 1.11 4.35
C GLU A 572 -12.23 0.17 3.15
N PRO A 573 -11.06 0.15 2.49
CA PRO A 573 -10.86 -0.63 1.27
C PRO A 573 -10.62 -2.12 1.56
N PHE A 574 -10.03 -2.45 2.71
CA PHE A 574 -9.68 -3.82 3.08
C PHE A 574 -10.34 -4.21 4.38
N ARG A 575 -11.14 -5.28 4.36
CA ARG A 575 -11.76 -5.83 5.57
C ARG A 575 -10.69 -6.49 6.43
N LYS A 576 -10.04 -7.55 5.94
CA LYS A 576 -8.93 -8.22 6.64
C LYS A 576 -7.60 -7.96 5.96
N LEU A 577 -6.55 -7.92 6.77
CA LEU A 577 -5.18 -7.80 6.32
C LEU A 577 -4.38 -9.00 6.83
N LEU A 578 -3.89 -9.82 5.91
CA LEU A 578 -2.93 -10.88 6.20
C LEU A 578 -1.52 -10.34 5.91
N VAL A 579 -0.79 -10.05 6.98
CA VAL A 579 0.61 -9.62 6.88
C VAL A 579 1.49 -10.85 6.76
N GLN A 580 2.04 -11.12 5.57
CA GLN A 580 2.91 -12.30 5.43
C GLN A 580 4.28 -12.08 6.10
N GLY A 581 4.83 -13.16 6.66
CA GLY A 581 6.24 -13.25 6.98
C GLY A 581 7.10 -13.30 5.73
N LEU A 582 8.35 -12.91 5.87
CA LEU A 582 9.32 -12.84 4.78
C LEU A 582 9.93 -14.22 4.49
N ILE A 583 10.32 -14.44 3.23
CA ILE A 583 11.30 -15.49 2.91
C ILE A 583 12.68 -14.85 3.08
N LYS A 584 13.48 -15.40 3.99
CA LYS A 584 14.84 -14.94 4.27
C LYS A 584 15.86 -15.90 3.66
N GLY A 585 16.83 -15.34 2.94
CA GLY A 585 17.96 -16.07 2.40
C GLY A 585 19.21 -15.81 3.25
N GLN A 586 20.11 -16.80 3.28
CA GLN A 586 21.42 -16.61 3.88
C GLN A 586 22.20 -15.56 3.08
N THR A 587 22.71 -14.56 3.78
CA THR A 587 23.30 -13.35 3.22
C THR A 587 24.71 -13.17 3.75
N PHE A 588 25.63 -12.79 2.86
CA PHE A 588 27.06 -12.73 3.17
C PHE A 588 27.57 -11.33 2.91
N ARG A 589 28.19 -10.75 3.93
CA ARG A 589 28.73 -9.39 3.89
C ARG A 589 30.18 -9.34 4.33
N VAL A 590 30.95 -8.48 3.69
CA VAL A 590 32.27 -8.08 4.19
C VAL A 590 32.08 -7.14 5.39
N PRO A 591 32.55 -7.48 6.60
CA PRO A 591 32.29 -6.68 7.81
C PRO A 591 32.79 -5.24 7.71
N GLU A 592 33.96 -5.03 7.10
CA GLU A 592 34.64 -3.74 7.05
C GLU A 592 33.96 -2.76 6.08
N THR A 593 33.46 -3.26 4.94
CA THR A 593 32.88 -2.43 3.88
C THR A 593 31.35 -2.47 3.85
N GLY A 594 30.74 -3.47 4.48
CA GLY A 594 29.32 -3.75 4.39
C GLY A 594 28.87 -4.32 3.04
N GLN A 595 29.80 -4.59 2.11
CA GLN A 595 29.49 -5.08 0.77
C GLN A 595 28.87 -6.48 0.80
N TYR A 596 27.76 -6.67 0.08
CA TYR A 596 27.16 -7.98 -0.16
C TYR A 596 27.94 -8.76 -1.22
N LEU A 597 28.15 -10.05 -0.98
CA LEU A 597 28.85 -10.94 -1.91
C LEU A 597 27.91 -11.91 -2.62
N LYS A 598 28.24 -12.27 -3.86
CA LYS A 598 27.57 -13.36 -4.56
C LYS A 598 28.10 -14.70 -4.08
N LYS A 599 27.31 -15.75 -4.28
CA LYS A 599 27.69 -17.13 -3.90
C LYS A 599 28.99 -17.61 -4.55
N GLU A 600 29.29 -17.16 -5.78
CA GLU A 600 30.52 -17.48 -6.52
C GLU A 600 31.79 -16.88 -5.89
N ASP A 601 31.66 -15.75 -5.19
CA ASP A 601 32.78 -15.03 -4.56
C ASP A 601 33.10 -15.56 -3.15
N ILE A 602 32.45 -16.66 -2.75
CA ILE A 602 32.53 -17.22 -1.40
C ILE A 602 33.10 -18.64 -1.48
N ASP A 603 33.98 -18.97 -0.55
CA ASP A 603 34.43 -20.33 -0.30
C ASP A 603 33.66 -20.95 0.88
N PHE A 604 33.04 -22.10 0.63
CA PHE A 604 32.26 -22.89 1.58
C PHE A 604 32.97 -24.19 2.01
N SER A 605 34.25 -24.35 1.65
CA SER A 605 35.03 -25.57 1.94
C SER A 605 35.33 -25.75 3.44
N GLY A 606 35.40 -24.64 4.19
CA GLY A 606 35.65 -24.60 5.63
C GLY A 606 34.38 -24.64 6.50
N PRO A 607 34.55 -24.68 7.84
CA PRO A 607 33.43 -24.63 8.78
C PRO A 607 32.70 -23.29 8.78
N GLU A 608 33.39 -22.20 8.43
CA GLU A 608 32.82 -20.87 8.24
C GLU A 608 33.10 -20.40 6.80
N PRO A 609 32.13 -19.73 6.15
CA PRO A 609 32.31 -19.21 4.81
C PRO A 609 33.26 -18.00 4.83
N ILE A 610 34.20 -17.98 3.88
CA ILE A 610 35.18 -16.91 3.71
C ILE A 610 35.10 -16.31 2.31
N GLN A 611 35.59 -15.08 2.15
CA GLN A 611 35.72 -14.47 0.83
C GLN A 611 36.77 -15.24 0.02
N ARG A 612 36.41 -15.70 -1.19
CA ARG A 612 37.25 -16.59 -2.00
C ARG A 612 38.61 -15.98 -2.35
N ASP A 613 38.64 -14.71 -2.71
CA ASP A 613 39.85 -14.06 -3.23
C ASP A 613 40.81 -13.60 -2.12
N THR A 614 40.27 -13.18 -0.98
CA THR A 614 41.05 -12.53 0.10
C THR A 614 41.24 -13.43 1.31
N GLY A 615 40.45 -14.50 1.44
CA GLY A 615 40.34 -15.30 2.66
C GLY A 615 39.71 -14.55 3.84
N GLY A 616 39.14 -13.35 3.60
CA GLY A 616 38.52 -12.52 4.62
C GLY A 616 37.30 -13.19 5.27
N ARG A 617 37.11 -12.94 6.57
CA ARG A 617 35.93 -13.44 7.30
C ARG A 617 34.68 -12.72 6.82
N LEU A 618 33.57 -13.46 6.73
CA LEU A 618 32.28 -12.92 6.31
C LEU A 618 31.31 -12.84 7.48
N GLN A 619 30.53 -11.76 7.52
CA GLN A 619 29.34 -11.70 8.35
C GLN A 619 28.21 -12.46 7.65
N VAL A 620 27.66 -13.47 8.32
CA VAL A 620 26.58 -14.32 7.80
C VAL A 620 25.29 -14.02 8.54
N THR A 621 24.27 -13.57 7.81
CA THR A 621 22.96 -13.18 8.35
C THR A 621 21.82 -13.82 7.56
N TRP A 622 20.62 -13.82 8.13
CA TRP A 622 19.39 -14.23 7.44
C TRP A 622 18.54 -12.98 7.15
N GLU A 623 18.48 -12.58 5.89
CA GLU A 623 17.84 -11.33 5.49
C GLU A 623 16.78 -11.56 4.41
N LYS A 624 15.83 -10.62 4.30
CA LYS A 624 14.82 -10.63 3.23
C LYS A 624 15.50 -10.87 1.88
N MET A 625 14.97 -11.82 1.10
CA MET A 625 15.46 -12.07 -0.24
C MET A 625 15.34 -10.81 -1.11
N SER A 626 16.44 -10.37 -1.71
CA SER A 626 16.47 -9.28 -2.67
C SER A 626 17.62 -9.46 -3.69
N LYS A 627 17.49 -8.81 -4.85
CA LYS A 627 18.55 -8.82 -5.87
C LYS A 627 19.83 -8.15 -5.37
N SER A 628 19.69 -7.04 -4.63
CA SER A 628 20.82 -6.26 -4.09
C SER A 628 21.65 -7.00 -3.05
N LYS A 629 21.07 -8.00 -2.38
CA LYS A 629 21.74 -8.81 -1.35
C LYS A 629 22.31 -10.12 -1.88
N HIS A 630 22.09 -10.42 -3.17
CA HIS A 630 22.52 -11.66 -3.82
C HIS A 630 22.08 -12.95 -3.09
N ASN A 631 20.97 -12.89 -2.35
CA ASN A 631 20.45 -13.96 -1.50
C ASN A 631 19.09 -14.51 -1.97
N GLY A 632 18.61 -14.05 -3.12
CA GLY A 632 17.33 -14.48 -3.71
C GLY A 632 17.45 -15.79 -4.48
N LEU A 633 16.41 -16.63 -4.39
CA LEU A 633 16.28 -17.87 -5.14
C LEU A 633 15.34 -17.69 -6.33
N ASP A 634 15.74 -18.16 -7.53
CA ASP A 634 14.85 -18.20 -8.69
C ASP A 634 13.80 -19.31 -8.48
N PRO A 635 12.49 -18.99 -8.45
CA PRO A 635 11.45 -19.98 -8.30
C PRO A 635 11.48 -21.08 -9.36
N GLN A 636 12.00 -20.79 -10.55
CA GLN A 636 12.08 -21.77 -11.63
C GLN A 636 13.04 -22.91 -11.31
N GLU A 637 14.12 -22.67 -10.57
CA GLU A 637 15.05 -23.71 -10.15
C GLU A 637 14.35 -24.69 -9.19
N VAL A 638 13.61 -24.15 -8.21
CA VAL A 638 12.82 -24.95 -7.26
C VAL A 638 11.73 -25.74 -7.98
N LEU A 639 11.03 -25.10 -8.92
CA LEU A 639 9.99 -25.72 -9.72
C LEU A 639 10.54 -26.92 -10.52
N GLN A 640 11.66 -26.73 -11.22
CA GLN A 640 12.30 -27.78 -12.01
C GLN A 640 12.76 -28.96 -11.15
N GLN A 641 13.32 -28.67 -9.97
CA GLN A 641 13.86 -29.68 -9.08
C GLN A 641 12.78 -30.50 -8.37
N TYR A 642 11.73 -29.84 -7.87
CA TYR A 642 10.78 -30.46 -6.95
C TYR A 642 9.38 -30.68 -7.54
N GLY A 643 8.96 -29.84 -8.49
CA GLY A 643 7.59 -29.79 -9.01
C GLY A 643 6.78 -28.67 -8.35
N LEU A 644 5.70 -28.28 -9.02
CA LEU A 644 4.85 -27.16 -8.65
C LEU A 644 4.17 -27.36 -7.30
N ASP A 645 3.52 -28.50 -7.13
CA ASP A 645 2.73 -28.77 -5.93
C ASP A 645 3.63 -28.88 -4.70
N THR A 646 4.82 -29.46 -4.86
CA THR A 646 5.79 -29.58 -3.76
C THR A 646 6.24 -28.21 -3.27
N MET A 647 6.58 -27.29 -4.19
CA MET A 647 6.97 -25.93 -3.84
C MET A 647 5.85 -25.17 -3.12
N ARG A 648 4.62 -25.24 -3.66
CA ARG A 648 3.45 -24.55 -3.08
C ARG A 648 3.10 -25.11 -1.70
N LEU A 649 3.09 -26.43 -1.54
CA LEU A 649 2.84 -27.07 -0.25
C LEU A 649 3.92 -26.75 0.77
N TYR A 650 5.19 -26.70 0.38
CA TYR A 650 6.27 -26.26 1.26
C TYR A 650 5.99 -24.83 1.78
N LEU A 651 5.66 -23.89 0.90
CA LEU A 651 5.40 -22.50 1.29
C LEU A 651 4.25 -22.34 2.27
N LEU A 652 3.25 -23.22 2.19
CA LEU A 652 2.09 -23.25 3.08
C LEU A 652 2.32 -24.05 4.37
N TYR A 653 3.31 -24.95 4.39
CA TYR A 653 3.60 -25.86 5.50
C TYR A 653 4.77 -25.41 6.38
N ALA A 654 5.79 -24.79 5.78
CA ALA A 654 7.07 -24.50 6.44
C ALA A 654 6.90 -23.60 7.67
N ALA A 655 5.98 -22.62 7.61
CA ALA A 655 5.64 -21.76 8.72
C ALA A 655 4.21 -21.19 8.55
N PRO A 656 3.55 -20.75 9.64
CA PRO A 656 2.35 -19.93 9.55
C PRO A 656 2.54 -18.73 8.60
N PRO A 657 1.49 -18.26 7.91
CA PRO A 657 1.61 -17.19 6.92
C PRO A 657 2.32 -15.93 7.44
N GLU A 658 2.15 -15.59 8.72
CA GLU A 658 2.69 -14.40 9.37
C GLU A 658 4.16 -14.54 9.81
N GLN A 659 4.70 -15.77 9.85
CA GLN A 659 6.05 -16.05 10.31
C GLN A 659 7.05 -16.09 9.16
N ASP A 660 8.28 -15.63 9.41
CA ASP A 660 9.36 -15.72 8.44
C ASP A 660 9.73 -17.18 8.16
N ILE A 661 10.12 -17.47 6.93
CA ILE A 661 10.74 -18.74 6.55
C ILE A 661 12.22 -18.47 6.30
N LEU A 662 13.09 -19.18 7.00
CA LEU A 662 14.51 -19.21 6.73
C LEU A 662 14.75 -20.30 5.68
N TRP A 663 15.10 -19.90 4.45
CA TRP A 663 15.28 -20.84 3.36
C TRP A 663 16.65 -21.52 3.45
N ASP A 664 16.68 -22.79 3.87
CA ASP A 664 17.90 -23.59 3.95
C ASP A 664 17.69 -24.98 3.34
N VAL A 665 18.33 -25.20 2.20
CA VAL A 665 18.27 -26.46 1.44
C VAL A 665 18.60 -27.69 2.30
N LYS A 666 19.37 -27.54 3.40
CA LYS A 666 19.74 -28.63 4.33
C LYS A 666 18.69 -28.92 5.41
N THR A 667 17.93 -27.92 5.84
CA THR A 667 16.98 -28.02 6.98
C THR A 667 15.52 -27.79 6.58
N ASP A 668 15.28 -27.50 5.31
CA ASP A 668 13.95 -27.23 4.76
C ASP A 668 12.97 -28.41 4.91
N ALA A 669 11.69 -28.08 5.07
CA ALA A 669 10.58 -29.03 5.19
C ALA A 669 10.27 -29.81 3.89
N ILE A 670 10.96 -29.52 2.77
CA ILE A 670 10.72 -30.12 1.45
C ILE A 670 10.75 -31.66 1.48
N PRO A 671 11.74 -32.35 2.11
CA PRO A 671 11.73 -33.81 2.20
C PRO A 671 10.49 -34.36 2.91
N GLY A 672 9.96 -33.63 3.90
CA GLY A 672 8.71 -33.96 4.57
C GLY A 672 7.50 -33.90 3.63
N VAL A 673 7.40 -32.81 2.86
CA VAL A 673 6.35 -32.63 1.84
C VAL A 673 6.41 -33.73 0.78
N LEU A 674 7.61 -34.05 0.28
CA LEU A 674 7.82 -35.13 -0.69
C LEU A 674 7.36 -36.49 -0.15
N ARG A 675 7.74 -36.83 1.09
CA ARG A 675 7.28 -38.08 1.75
C ARG A 675 5.76 -38.10 1.91
N TRP A 676 5.15 -36.97 2.25
CA TRP A 676 3.70 -36.85 2.39
C TRP A 676 2.99 -37.06 1.04
N GLN A 677 3.44 -36.41 -0.03
CA GLN A 677 2.90 -36.59 -1.38
C GLN A 677 3.04 -38.03 -1.87
N ALA A 678 4.22 -38.66 -1.67
CA ALA A 678 4.44 -40.07 -2.03
C ALA A 678 3.52 -41.01 -1.24
N ARG A 679 3.27 -40.73 0.05
CA ARG A 679 2.32 -41.50 0.86
C ARG A 679 0.89 -41.35 0.37
N LEU A 680 0.47 -40.13 0.01
CA LEU A 680 -0.86 -39.86 -0.55
C LEU A 680 -1.06 -40.59 -1.88
N TRP A 681 -0.10 -40.45 -2.80
CA TRP A 681 -0.09 -41.18 -4.07
C TRP A 681 -0.19 -42.68 -3.86
N GLY A 682 0.69 -43.25 -3.02
CA GLY A 682 0.70 -44.68 -2.70
C GLY A 682 -0.59 -45.16 -2.03
N LEU A 683 -1.25 -44.34 -1.23
CA LEU A 683 -2.55 -44.68 -0.62
C LEU A 683 -3.66 -44.74 -1.69
N VAL A 684 -3.71 -43.74 -2.57
CA VAL A 684 -4.73 -43.65 -3.63
C VAL A 684 -4.57 -44.77 -4.66
N THR A 685 -3.33 -45.07 -5.07
CA THR A 685 -3.06 -46.16 -6.02
C THR A 685 -3.39 -47.53 -5.43
N LYS A 686 -3.06 -47.78 -4.16
CA LYS A 686 -3.50 -48.99 -3.43
C LYS A 686 -5.01 -49.11 -3.33
N LEU A 687 -5.70 -48.02 -2.96
CA LEU A 687 -7.17 -48.01 -2.86
C LEU A 687 -7.80 -48.30 -4.22
N ARG A 688 -7.26 -47.74 -5.30
CA ARG A 688 -7.74 -48.00 -6.65
C ARG A 688 -7.52 -49.45 -7.07
N ALA A 689 -6.32 -49.99 -6.89
CA ALA A 689 -6.02 -51.40 -7.19
C ALA A 689 -6.95 -52.35 -6.42
N ALA A 690 -7.23 -52.07 -5.14
CA ALA A 690 -8.18 -52.84 -4.33
C ALA A 690 -9.63 -52.75 -4.84
N ARG A 691 -10.03 -51.64 -5.46
CA ARG A 691 -11.38 -51.47 -6.05
C ARG A 691 -11.52 -52.10 -7.44
N GLU A 692 -10.41 -52.22 -8.18
CA GLU A 692 -10.36 -52.83 -9.51
C GLU A 692 -10.09 -54.34 -9.47
N GLY A 693 -9.69 -54.86 -8.30
CA GLY A 693 -9.52 -56.30 -8.07
C GLY A 693 -10.83 -57.09 -8.24
N PRO A 694 -10.73 -58.41 -8.48
CA PRO A 694 -11.90 -59.28 -8.68
C PRO A 694 -12.74 -59.45 -7.41
N GLU A 695 -12.13 -59.22 -6.24
CA GLU A 695 -12.80 -59.36 -4.95
C GLU A 695 -13.53 -58.08 -4.57
N THR A 696 -14.83 -58.20 -4.30
CA THR A 696 -15.61 -57.07 -3.77
C THR A 696 -15.35 -56.98 -2.28
N PRO A 697 -14.96 -55.81 -1.73
CA PRO A 697 -14.73 -55.66 -0.30
C PRO A 697 -15.97 -56.11 0.49
N ASN A 698 -15.84 -57.14 1.32
CA ASN A 698 -16.93 -57.70 2.11
C ASN A 698 -16.65 -57.53 3.62
N PRO A 699 -17.24 -56.53 4.30
CA PRO A 699 -17.01 -56.29 5.72
C PRO A 699 -17.38 -57.47 6.64
N SER A 700 -18.18 -58.44 6.17
CA SER A 700 -18.60 -59.59 6.98
C SER A 700 -17.46 -60.59 7.25
N VAL A 701 -16.40 -60.58 6.44
CA VAL A 701 -15.24 -61.49 6.59
C VAL A 701 -14.24 -60.99 7.63
N LEU A 702 -14.39 -59.75 8.12
CA LEU A 702 -13.50 -59.19 9.14
C LEU A 702 -13.68 -59.90 10.47
N ASN A 703 -12.58 -60.32 11.09
CA ASN A 703 -12.60 -60.90 12.43
C ASN A 703 -12.88 -59.82 13.51
N LYS A 704 -13.04 -60.22 14.78
CA LYS A 704 -13.37 -59.30 15.87
C LYS A 704 -12.32 -58.18 16.05
N ARG A 705 -11.02 -58.49 15.88
CA ARG A 705 -9.92 -57.52 15.99
C ARG A 705 -9.95 -56.52 14.84
N GLU A 706 -10.14 -57.00 13.62
CA GLU A 706 -10.23 -56.16 12.41
C GLU A 706 -11.45 -55.25 12.42
N ARG A 707 -12.61 -55.74 12.89
CA ARG A 707 -13.82 -54.90 13.07
C ARG A 707 -13.60 -53.78 14.09
N SER A 708 -12.89 -54.09 15.18
CA SER A 708 -12.53 -53.08 16.19
C SER A 708 -11.60 -52.01 15.60
N GLU A 709 -10.60 -52.44 14.83
CA GLU A 709 -9.66 -51.51 14.19
C GLU A 709 -10.35 -50.67 13.10
N ALA A 710 -11.22 -51.26 12.28
CA ALA A 710 -12.01 -50.54 11.28
C ALA A 710 -12.92 -49.48 11.94
N ARG A 711 -13.54 -49.81 13.08
CA ARG A 711 -14.33 -48.85 13.87
C ARG A 711 -13.45 -47.71 14.38
N LYS A 712 -12.30 -48.01 14.97
CA LYS A 712 -11.34 -47.01 15.45
C LYS A 712 -10.86 -46.08 14.32
N ILE A 713 -10.56 -46.63 13.14
CA ILE A 713 -10.19 -45.85 11.95
C ILE A 713 -11.34 -44.95 11.52
N TRP A 714 -12.58 -45.46 11.53
CA TRP A 714 -13.77 -44.68 11.17
C TRP A 714 -14.03 -43.54 12.16
N GLU A 715 -13.92 -43.80 13.46
CA GLU A 715 -14.04 -42.80 14.53
C GLU A 715 -12.96 -41.74 14.42
N ASN A 716 -11.69 -42.15 14.28
CA ASN A 716 -10.56 -41.22 14.09
C ASN A 716 -10.72 -40.37 12.83
N LYS A 717 -11.14 -40.98 11.71
CA LYS A 717 -11.42 -40.27 10.47
C LYS A 717 -12.51 -39.23 10.67
N ASN A 718 -13.64 -39.60 11.28
CA ASN A 718 -14.74 -38.68 11.51
C ASN A 718 -14.37 -37.60 12.50
N TYR A 719 -13.65 -37.92 13.58
CA TYR A 719 -13.10 -36.93 14.51
C TYR A 719 -12.19 -35.94 13.77
N ALA A 720 -11.23 -36.42 12.97
CA ALA A 720 -10.34 -35.56 12.20
C ALA A 720 -11.09 -34.71 11.17
N ILE A 721 -12.08 -35.27 10.47
CA ILE A 721 -12.95 -34.52 9.55
C ILE A 721 -13.74 -33.47 10.32
N THR A 722 -14.35 -33.80 11.45
CA THR A 722 -15.13 -32.88 12.28
C THR A 722 -14.24 -31.76 12.82
N GLN A 723 -13.06 -32.07 13.37
CA GLN A 723 -12.12 -31.05 13.85
C GLN A 723 -11.66 -30.14 12.71
N LYS A 724 -11.28 -30.69 11.56
CA LYS A 724 -10.90 -29.87 10.41
C LYS A 724 -12.07 -29.08 9.83
N THR A 725 -13.26 -29.64 9.82
CA THR A 725 -14.48 -28.97 9.35
C THR A 725 -14.88 -27.86 10.32
N LEU A 726 -14.76 -28.07 11.63
CA LEU A 726 -14.95 -27.04 12.64
C LEU A 726 -13.91 -25.93 12.46
N ILE A 727 -12.62 -26.26 12.36
CA ILE A 727 -11.56 -25.27 12.05
C ILE A 727 -11.87 -24.54 10.74
N MET A 728 -12.31 -25.23 9.68
CA MET A 728 -12.67 -24.62 8.40
C MET A 728 -13.96 -23.79 8.45
N ILE A 729 -14.93 -24.14 9.31
CA ILE A 729 -16.13 -23.36 9.58
C ILE A 729 -15.74 -22.12 10.39
N TYR A 730 -14.87 -22.23 11.39
CA TYR A 730 -14.32 -21.12 12.17
C TYR A 730 -13.48 -20.17 11.30
N ILE A 731 -12.65 -20.70 10.40
CA ILE A 731 -11.97 -19.92 9.34
C ILE A 731 -13.00 -19.31 8.39
N GLY A 732 -14.10 -20.03 8.12
CA GLY A 732 -15.18 -19.59 7.26
C GLY A 732 -16.16 -18.58 7.86
N THR A 733 -16.22 -18.48 9.21
CA THR A 733 -16.87 -17.43 10.01
C THR A 733 -15.87 -16.38 10.47
N PHE A 734 -14.58 -16.57 10.18
CA PHE A 734 -13.53 -15.57 10.25
C PHE A 734 -13.23 -15.01 11.65
N GLU A 735 -13.16 -15.86 12.67
CA GLU A 735 -12.56 -15.57 13.98
C GLU A 735 -11.46 -16.61 14.26
N TRP A 736 -10.21 -16.17 14.45
CA TRP A 736 -9.11 -17.07 14.83
C TRP A 736 -9.10 -17.21 16.36
N PRO A 737 -9.19 -18.43 16.93
CA PRO A 737 -8.83 -18.61 18.32
C PRO A 737 -7.31 -18.47 18.46
N SER A 738 -6.86 -17.67 19.42
CA SER A 738 -5.49 -17.74 19.94
C SER A 738 -5.22 -19.15 20.46
N VAL A 739 -4.52 -19.98 19.68
CA VAL A 739 -4.09 -21.30 20.13
C VAL A 739 -2.90 -21.07 21.07
N GLU A 740 -3.12 -21.26 22.37
CA GLU A 740 -2.05 -21.40 23.36
C GLU A 740 -1.09 -22.51 22.91
N LYS A 741 0.21 -22.21 22.91
CA LYS A 741 1.28 -23.02 22.33
C LYS A 741 1.60 -24.33 23.07
N ASP A 742 0.88 -24.66 24.13
CA ASP A 742 1.24 -25.76 25.02
C ASP A 742 0.28 -26.94 24.88
N SER A 743 0.32 -27.64 23.74
CA SER A 743 -0.06 -29.08 23.62
C SER A 743 0.02 -29.59 22.17
N ILE A 744 1.24 -29.89 21.72
CA ILE A 744 1.50 -30.97 20.74
C ILE A 744 2.63 -31.83 21.29
#